data_AF-A0A0F8XMN2-F1
#
_entry.id   AF-A0A0F8XMN2-F1
#
_cell.length_a   1.000
_cell.length_b   1.000
_cell.length_c   1.000
_cell.angle_alpha   90.00
_cell.angle_beta   90.00
_cell.angle_gamma   90.00
#
_symmetry.space_group_name_H-M   'P 1'
#
loop_
_entity.id
_entity.type
_entity.pdbx_description
1 polymer ?
#
loop_
_entity_poly.entity_id
_entity_poly.type
_entity_poly.pdbx_seq_one_letter_code
_entity_poly.pdbx_strand_id
1 'polypeptide(L)'
;MSGNLYGNPHSGSTSSMLSTARVQEARKHVLEFFKASPDHFDIVFVLNATSAMKLVVEAFISHETGSTSPSLWYGYHVDSHTSAIGIRQLASAGHHCFASDNAVDRWLETGSLVAGGQNGGSSSPAASRVSQIGLFAYPGQSNMTGRRLPLNWPGRLRRSTLAAHQQVYSLLDAAALASTAPVDLSDPSEAADFTTVSFYKIFGFPDLGALIVRKDAAHLLLRRPYFGGGTVEMVLCNGESWHSAKKGAIHEALEDGTVPFHNIIALDCALSTHQRLYGSMDQVSRHTSKLVSHLYRKLSSLRHQNGSNVCQIYKDPSAIYGDRKTQGPVVAFNLTSADGSWVKLSDLEAAANEHHIHLRTGDVCNPGGIARHLNLAPWELFRNFRAGVRCGCKNVMIGQKPSGIARVSLGAMSSMQDVETFVSFVQRKFASSASLFIRNILVYPIRGCSAWWITDGSRIDLTHNGLRWDGQWCLVGLETGAILTPLEVPRLLLVYPEIDSCRRTLRIRVHRSLRTSPMVNLDITVPVDHEMSEDAGNYAHAADDTHAFWDEDRGKSVQLHLYREPKVQVFLTAALGVRCTLARVLHQECRDGMAESTPPANLEALTVFNGVDSLNSPQLLNNLPGSVDIQRPRQVSIAETLGANLVLSPVSEQRKAGESDNHCFAYIGTRHSAKSPVVSDGVQEYHLVQIKESKLSTQGTTPEEFKANCAVKKLVWGTGNSTDKTALYQVHAGQIVSS
;
A
#
# COMPACT_ATOMS: atom_id res chain seq x y z
N MET A 1 -36.28 -4.92 -16.62
CA MET A 1 -36.68 -6.14 -15.87
C MET A 1 -38.04 -5.99 -15.18
N SER A 2 -38.55 -4.79 -14.90
CA SER A 2 -39.79 -4.55 -14.15
C SER A 2 -41.11 -4.80 -14.92
N GLY A 3 -41.08 -4.93 -16.25
CA GLY A 3 -42.29 -5.10 -17.08
C GLY A 3 -42.54 -6.51 -17.63
N ASN A 4 -41.63 -7.46 -17.40
CA ASN A 4 -41.70 -8.82 -17.95
C ASN A 4 -41.49 -9.86 -16.85
N LEU A 5 -42.24 -10.96 -16.90
CA LEU A 5 -42.03 -12.14 -16.06
C LEU A 5 -41.13 -13.14 -16.80
N TYR A 6 -39.96 -13.43 -16.24
CA TYR A 6 -39.01 -14.42 -16.78
C TYR A 6 -39.09 -15.72 -15.99
N GLY A 7 -39.43 -16.81 -16.68
CA GLY A 7 -39.52 -18.15 -16.11
C GLY A 7 -38.22 -18.95 -16.31
N ASN A 8 -38.07 -20.05 -15.58
CA ASN A 8 -36.96 -20.98 -15.79
C ASN A 8 -37.01 -21.54 -17.24
N PRO A 9 -35.96 -21.34 -18.06
CA PRO A 9 -35.94 -21.69 -19.48
C PRO A 9 -35.85 -23.21 -19.74
N HIS A 10 -36.86 -23.99 -19.39
CA HIS A 10 -37.00 -25.41 -19.79
C HIS A 10 -38.47 -25.87 -19.88
N SER A 11 -39.42 -24.95 -19.67
CA SER A 11 -40.86 -25.24 -19.68
C SER A 11 -41.55 -24.60 -20.89
N GLY A 12 -42.72 -25.13 -21.27
CA GLY A 12 -43.56 -24.55 -22.33
C GLY A 12 -44.37 -23.32 -21.93
N SER A 13 -44.19 -22.77 -20.72
CA SER A 13 -44.91 -21.59 -20.27
C SER A 13 -44.43 -20.32 -21.00
N THR A 14 -45.31 -19.33 -21.17
CA THR A 14 -44.99 -18.08 -21.87
C THR A 14 -43.78 -17.36 -21.27
N SER A 15 -43.65 -17.35 -19.94
CA SER A 15 -42.50 -16.73 -19.26
C SER A 15 -41.19 -17.49 -19.48
N SER A 16 -41.23 -18.82 -19.60
CA SER A 16 -40.07 -19.66 -19.92
C SER A 16 -39.63 -19.51 -21.39
N MET A 17 -40.60 -19.50 -22.32
CA MET A 17 -40.32 -19.26 -23.74
C MET A 17 -39.71 -17.87 -23.95
N LEU A 18 -40.19 -16.85 -23.23
CA LEU A 18 -39.61 -15.51 -23.25
C LEU A 18 -38.15 -15.49 -22.76
N SER A 19 -37.85 -16.16 -21.64
CA SER A 19 -36.46 -16.30 -21.16
C SER A 19 -35.57 -16.97 -22.20
N THR A 20 -36.06 -18.05 -22.83
CA THR A 20 -35.33 -18.79 -23.87
C THR A 20 -35.02 -17.90 -25.08
N ALA A 21 -36.03 -17.18 -25.59
CA ALA A 21 -35.85 -16.26 -26.70
C ALA A 21 -34.84 -15.15 -26.40
N ARG A 22 -34.87 -14.59 -25.17
CA ARG A 22 -33.92 -13.55 -24.75
C ARG A 22 -32.50 -14.06 -24.59
N VAL A 23 -32.31 -15.30 -24.11
CA VAL A 23 -30.99 -15.92 -24.04
C VAL A 23 -30.41 -16.13 -25.43
N GLN A 24 -31.22 -16.58 -26.40
CA GLN A 24 -30.76 -16.77 -27.78
C GLN A 24 -30.40 -15.44 -28.46
N GLU A 25 -31.21 -14.38 -28.26
CA GLU A 25 -30.90 -13.05 -28.78
C GLU A 25 -29.60 -12.50 -28.18
N ALA A 26 -29.42 -12.61 -26.87
CA ALA A 26 -28.18 -12.21 -26.21
C ALA A 26 -26.97 -12.96 -26.77
N ARG A 27 -27.09 -14.27 -27.03
CA ARG A 27 -26.01 -15.08 -27.62
C ARG A 27 -25.62 -14.56 -29.01
N LYS A 28 -26.60 -14.20 -29.84
CA LYS A 28 -26.37 -13.60 -31.16
C LYS A 28 -25.63 -12.27 -31.05
N HIS A 29 -26.07 -11.36 -30.16
CA HIS A 29 -25.38 -10.08 -29.95
C HIS A 29 -23.96 -10.25 -29.41
N VAL A 30 -23.70 -11.26 -28.58
CA VAL A 30 -22.33 -11.58 -28.14
C VAL A 30 -21.47 -12.06 -29.32
N LEU A 31 -21.98 -12.95 -30.18
CA LEU A 31 -21.28 -13.39 -31.40
C LEU A 31 -20.95 -12.19 -32.30
N GLU A 32 -21.92 -11.30 -32.53
CA GLU A 32 -21.74 -10.07 -33.31
C GLU A 32 -20.69 -9.14 -32.69
N PHE A 33 -20.69 -8.97 -31.36
CA PHE A 33 -19.71 -8.16 -30.64
C PHE A 33 -18.27 -8.63 -30.87
N PHE A 34 -18.05 -9.94 -30.99
CA PHE A 34 -16.76 -10.55 -31.29
C PHE A 34 -16.50 -10.81 -32.78
N LYS A 35 -17.45 -10.41 -33.65
CA LYS A 35 -17.46 -10.72 -35.09
C LYS A 35 -17.29 -12.23 -35.37
N ALA A 36 -17.80 -13.06 -34.49
CA ALA A 36 -17.75 -14.51 -34.61
C ALA A 36 -18.99 -14.97 -35.38
N SER A 37 -18.81 -15.45 -36.62
CA SER A 37 -19.94 -15.98 -37.39
C SER A 37 -20.55 -17.21 -36.69
N PRO A 38 -21.88 -17.29 -36.53
CA PRO A 38 -22.56 -18.47 -35.98
C PRO A 38 -22.36 -19.72 -36.86
N ASP A 39 -21.88 -19.59 -38.10
CA ASP A 39 -21.56 -20.74 -38.95
C ASP A 39 -20.31 -21.46 -38.45
N HIS A 40 -19.32 -20.71 -37.96
CA HIS A 40 -18.01 -21.22 -37.54
C HIS A 40 -17.82 -21.30 -36.04
N PHE A 41 -18.62 -20.57 -35.26
CA PHE A 41 -18.48 -20.45 -33.82
C PHE A 41 -19.78 -20.73 -33.09
N ASP A 42 -19.65 -21.18 -31.84
CA ASP A 42 -20.71 -21.21 -30.85
C ASP A 42 -20.19 -20.60 -29.55
N ILE A 43 -21.09 -20.18 -28.66
CA ILE A 43 -20.77 -19.57 -27.39
C ILE A 43 -21.36 -20.41 -26.29
N VAL A 44 -20.59 -20.72 -25.25
CA VAL A 44 -21.05 -21.37 -24.02
C VAL A 44 -20.95 -20.36 -22.88
N PHE A 45 -22.07 -20.04 -22.24
CA PHE A 45 -22.07 -19.15 -21.08
C PHE A 45 -21.50 -19.87 -19.85
N VAL A 46 -20.58 -19.23 -19.17
CA VAL A 46 -19.93 -19.73 -17.96
C VAL A 46 -19.83 -18.61 -16.93
N LEU A 47 -19.40 -18.91 -15.70
CA LEU A 47 -19.27 -17.89 -14.67
C LEU A 47 -18.22 -16.81 -15.01
N ASN A 48 -17.06 -17.21 -15.56
CA ASN A 48 -15.95 -16.33 -15.93
C ASN A 48 -14.92 -17.08 -16.79
N ALA A 49 -13.87 -16.39 -17.26
CA ALA A 49 -12.80 -16.98 -18.04
C ALA A 49 -12.12 -18.19 -17.36
N THR A 50 -11.95 -18.20 -16.03
CA THR A 50 -11.39 -19.35 -15.31
C THR A 50 -12.28 -20.59 -15.44
N SER A 51 -13.61 -20.42 -15.35
CA SER A 51 -14.55 -21.52 -15.56
C SER A 51 -14.52 -22.02 -17.01
N ALA A 52 -14.38 -21.13 -18.00
CA ALA A 52 -14.19 -21.54 -19.40
C ALA A 52 -12.92 -22.38 -19.59
N MET A 53 -11.79 -21.97 -19.01
CA MET A 53 -10.55 -22.74 -19.07
C MET A 53 -10.68 -24.12 -18.44
N LYS A 54 -11.34 -24.19 -17.27
CA LYS A 54 -11.61 -25.46 -16.59
C LYS A 54 -12.47 -26.39 -17.45
N LEU A 55 -13.53 -25.88 -18.06
CA LEU A 55 -14.40 -26.65 -18.96
C LEU A 55 -13.61 -27.25 -20.13
N VAL A 56 -12.73 -26.47 -20.76
CA VAL A 56 -11.86 -26.96 -21.84
C VAL A 56 -10.96 -28.07 -21.33
N VAL A 57 -10.26 -27.87 -20.21
CA VAL A 57 -9.30 -28.86 -19.71
C VAL A 57 -9.99 -30.14 -19.22
N GLU A 58 -11.14 -30.01 -18.54
CA GLU A 58 -11.96 -31.14 -18.12
C GLU A 58 -12.34 -32.01 -19.31
N ALA A 59 -12.73 -31.40 -20.42
CA ALA A 59 -13.02 -32.13 -21.65
C ALA A 59 -11.77 -32.85 -22.20
N PHE A 60 -10.60 -32.20 -22.20
CA PHE A 60 -9.34 -32.79 -22.70
C PHE A 60 -8.88 -33.99 -21.85
N ILE A 61 -8.86 -33.86 -20.52
CA ILE A 61 -8.43 -34.96 -19.63
C ILE A 61 -9.42 -36.13 -19.65
N SER A 62 -10.68 -35.87 -20.00
CA SER A 62 -11.67 -36.94 -20.10
C SER A 62 -11.37 -37.93 -21.22
N HIS A 63 -10.60 -37.51 -22.24
CA HIS A 63 -10.12 -38.43 -23.27
C HIS A 63 -9.10 -39.43 -22.70
N GLU A 64 -8.52 -39.23 -21.51
CA GLU A 64 -7.53 -40.11 -20.85
C GLU A 64 -8.11 -41.42 -20.27
N THR A 65 -9.42 -41.65 -20.39
CA THR A 65 -10.10 -42.82 -19.80
C THR A 65 -9.89 -44.11 -20.63
N GLY A 66 -8.72 -44.73 -20.51
CA GLY A 66 -8.40 -46.04 -21.11
C GLY A 66 -6.90 -46.26 -21.34
N SER A 67 -6.43 -47.50 -21.50
CA SER A 67 -5.01 -47.81 -21.74
C SER A 67 -4.48 -47.33 -23.11
N THR A 68 -5.38 -46.90 -24.00
CA THR A 68 -5.10 -46.43 -25.38
C THR A 68 -5.48 -44.97 -25.62
N SER A 69 -5.89 -44.27 -24.57
CA SER A 69 -6.41 -42.91 -24.59
C SER A 69 -5.31 -41.85 -24.65
N PRO A 70 -5.54 -40.71 -25.32
CA PRO A 70 -4.51 -39.70 -25.44
C PRO A 70 -4.30 -38.90 -24.16
N SER A 71 -3.04 -38.75 -23.74
CA SER A 71 -2.65 -37.94 -22.59
C SER A 71 -2.46 -36.47 -22.94
N LEU A 72 -2.78 -35.57 -22.00
CA LEU A 72 -2.73 -34.13 -22.19
C LEU A 72 -1.29 -33.58 -22.05
N TRP A 73 -0.79 -32.97 -23.12
CA TRP A 73 0.38 -32.08 -23.10
C TRP A 73 -0.07 -30.61 -23.02
N TYR A 74 0.59 -29.80 -22.19
CA TYR A 74 0.19 -28.40 -21.99
C TYR A 74 1.33 -27.40 -22.17
N GLY A 75 1.22 -26.52 -23.17
CA GLY A 75 2.11 -25.38 -23.38
C GLY A 75 1.45 -24.08 -22.94
N TYR A 76 2.16 -23.21 -22.20
CA TYR A 76 1.62 -21.90 -21.83
C TYR A 76 2.65 -20.78 -21.84
N HIS A 77 2.23 -19.55 -22.11
CA HIS A 77 3.13 -18.39 -22.10
C HIS A 77 3.40 -17.86 -20.68
N VAL A 78 4.59 -17.33 -20.41
CA VAL A 78 4.99 -16.81 -19.07
C VAL A 78 4.10 -15.68 -18.53
N ASP A 79 3.48 -14.90 -19.41
CA ASP A 79 2.53 -13.83 -19.04
C ASP A 79 1.15 -14.35 -18.61
N SER A 80 0.92 -15.67 -18.65
CA SER A 80 -0.38 -16.27 -18.35
C SER A 80 -0.87 -15.92 -16.93
N HIS A 81 -2.17 -15.73 -16.82
CA HIS A 81 -2.83 -15.57 -15.53
C HIS A 81 -2.76 -16.88 -14.72
N THR A 82 -2.77 -16.79 -13.39
CA THR A 82 -2.71 -17.95 -12.49
C THR A 82 -3.70 -19.07 -12.85
N SER A 83 -4.89 -18.71 -13.37
CA SER A 83 -5.89 -19.69 -13.84
C SER A 83 -5.40 -20.57 -14.99
N ALA A 84 -4.69 -20.00 -15.96
CA ALA A 84 -4.08 -20.77 -17.05
C ALA A 84 -2.87 -21.56 -16.55
N ILE A 85 -2.03 -20.98 -15.70
CA ILE A 85 -0.89 -21.71 -15.10
C ILE A 85 -1.36 -22.95 -14.34
N GLY A 86 -2.49 -22.88 -13.64
CA GLY A 86 -3.07 -24.00 -12.89
C GLY A 86 -3.35 -25.24 -13.75
N ILE A 87 -3.64 -25.08 -15.04
CA ILE A 87 -3.92 -26.17 -15.99
C ILE A 87 -2.74 -27.14 -16.08
N ARG A 88 -1.50 -26.66 -15.90
CA ARG A 88 -0.30 -27.50 -15.95
C ARG A 88 -0.32 -28.67 -14.95
N GLN A 89 -1.05 -28.54 -13.84
CA GLN A 89 -1.18 -29.60 -12.83
C GLN A 89 -2.05 -30.77 -13.31
N LEU A 90 -2.83 -30.57 -14.38
CA LEU A 90 -3.72 -31.56 -14.97
C LEU A 90 -3.13 -32.21 -16.23
N ALA A 91 -1.92 -31.81 -16.65
CA ALA A 91 -1.28 -32.26 -17.88
C ALA A 91 -0.40 -33.49 -17.64
N SER A 92 -0.97 -34.70 -17.82
CA SER A 92 -0.30 -35.97 -17.55
C SER A 92 0.86 -36.30 -18.52
N ALA A 93 0.82 -35.75 -19.74
CA ALA A 93 1.88 -35.91 -20.75
C ALA A 93 3.01 -34.87 -20.62
N GLY A 94 2.99 -34.05 -19.56
CA GLY A 94 3.97 -33.00 -19.30
C GLY A 94 3.51 -31.61 -19.77
N HIS A 95 4.30 -30.60 -19.36
CA HIS A 95 3.97 -29.20 -19.62
C HIS A 95 5.21 -28.35 -19.95
N HIS A 96 5.02 -27.24 -20.68
CA HIS A 96 6.09 -26.30 -21.00
C HIS A 96 5.65 -24.84 -20.80
N CYS A 97 6.50 -24.04 -20.14
CA CYS A 97 6.32 -22.61 -19.97
C CYS A 97 7.19 -21.85 -20.98
N PHE A 98 6.59 -21.22 -21.98
CA PHE A 98 7.29 -20.38 -22.94
C PHE A 98 7.68 -19.05 -22.30
N ALA A 99 8.98 -18.83 -22.10
CA ALA A 99 9.51 -17.66 -21.41
C ALA A 99 9.46 -16.35 -22.23
N SER A 100 9.14 -16.42 -23.52
CA SER A 100 9.06 -15.26 -24.44
C SER A 100 8.31 -15.60 -25.73
N ASP A 101 7.88 -14.57 -26.46
CA ASP A 101 7.33 -14.70 -27.81
C ASP A 101 8.27 -15.46 -28.74
N ASN A 102 9.57 -15.13 -28.74
CA ASN A 102 10.56 -15.83 -29.57
C ASN A 102 10.67 -17.32 -29.24
N ALA A 103 10.34 -17.73 -28.02
CA ALA A 103 10.30 -19.16 -27.67
C ALA A 103 9.07 -19.84 -28.30
N VAL A 104 7.92 -19.17 -28.32
CA VAL A 104 6.72 -19.64 -29.03
C VAL A 104 6.97 -19.68 -30.54
N ASP A 105 7.52 -18.61 -31.11
CA ASP A 105 7.79 -18.52 -32.55
C ASP A 105 8.75 -19.62 -33.02
N ARG A 106 9.85 -19.84 -32.29
CA ARG A 106 10.80 -20.91 -32.61
C ARG A 106 10.17 -22.30 -32.46
N TRP A 107 9.33 -22.51 -31.46
CA TRP A 107 8.60 -23.76 -31.31
C TRP A 107 7.67 -23.98 -32.51
N LEU A 108 6.89 -22.97 -32.91
CA LEU A 108 6.03 -23.03 -34.08
C LEU A 108 6.80 -23.30 -35.39
N GLU A 109 8.04 -22.80 -35.51
CA GLU A 109 8.90 -22.98 -36.69
C GLU A 109 9.62 -24.33 -36.75
N THR A 110 10.03 -24.87 -35.60
CA THR A 110 10.95 -26.02 -35.53
C THR A 110 10.33 -27.28 -34.92
N GLY A 111 9.19 -27.16 -34.25
CA GLY A 111 8.55 -28.23 -33.47
C GLY A 111 9.33 -28.62 -32.22
N SER A 112 10.47 -27.98 -31.97
CA SER A 112 11.38 -28.31 -30.87
C SER A 112 11.16 -27.37 -29.69
N LEU A 113 10.96 -27.95 -28.50
CA LEU A 113 10.94 -27.21 -27.26
C LEU A 113 12.39 -26.82 -26.89
N VAL A 114 12.66 -25.53 -26.71
CA VAL A 114 14.00 -25.08 -26.29
C VAL A 114 14.23 -25.55 -24.85
N ALA A 115 15.26 -26.36 -24.64
CA ALA A 115 15.66 -26.86 -23.33
C ALA A 115 16.19 -25.70 -22.45
N GLY A 116 15.30 -25.07 -21.70
CA GLY A 116 15.60 -24.03 -20.71
C GLY A 116 15.23 -24.48 -19.29
N GLY A 117 16.15 -25.18 -18.62
CA GLY A 117 16.27 -25.37 -17.17
C GLY A 117 15.02 -25.62 -16.31
N GLN A 118 14.69 -26.89 -16.02
CA GLN A 118 15.07 -27.61 -14.80
C GLN A 118 14.43 -29.02 -14.78
N ASN A 119 15.32 -30.00 -14.58
CA ASN A 119 15.15 -31.36 -14.06
C ASN A 119 14.22 -32.36 -14.79
N GLY A 120 14.88 -33.23 -15.56
CA GLY A 120 15.00 -34.61 -15.08
C GLY A 120 14.05 -35.62 -15.71
N GLY A 121 14.19 -35.82 -17.02
CA GLY A 121 13.60 -36.94 -17.73
C GLY A 121 14.14 -36.97 -19.15
N SER A 122 15.31 -37.56 -19.32
CA SER A 122 15.80 -37.96 -20.63
C SER A 122 14.82 -38.97 -21.24
N SER A 123 13.86 -38.51 -22.03
CA SER A 123 13.24 -39.35 -23.04
C SER A 123 13.82 -38.95 -24.40
N SER A 124 14.73 -39.79 -24.88
CA SER A 124 15.03 -39.92 -26.31
C SER A 124 13.73 -39.87 -27.15
N PRO A 125 13.77 -39.48 -28.44
CA PRO A 125 12.60 -39.47 -29.33
C PRO A 125 12.05 -40.87 -29.67
N ALA A 126 12.42 -41.89 -28.90
CA ALA A 126 12.05 -43.28 -29.05
C ALA A 126 11.44 -43.81 -27.75
N ALA A 127 10.28 -43.27 -27.36
CA ALA A 127 9.43 -43.85 -26.34
C ALA A 127 7.99 -43.85 -26.85
N SER A 128 7.49 -45.05 -27.17
CA SER A 128 6.09 -45.47 -27.24
C SER A 128 5.07 -44.50 -27.86
N ARG A 129 4.42 -44.92 -28.96
CA ARG A 129 3.27 -44.29 -29.62
C ARG A 129 2.04 -44.20 -28.70
N VAL A 130 2.12 -43.44 -27.62
CA VAL A 130 0.93 -42.97 -26.89
C VAL A 130 0.39 -41.81 -27.72
N SER A 131 -0.87 -41.91 -28.17
CA SER A 131 -1.56 -40.79 -28.79
C SER A 131 -1.48 -39.60 -27.82
N GLN A 132 -1.05 -38.42 -28.24
CA GLN A 132 -0.98 -37.26 -27.35
C GLN A 132 -1.88 -36.16 -27.90
N ILE A 133 -2.61 -35.49 -27.02
CA ILE A 133 -3.38 -34.30 -27.36
C ILE A 133 -2.74 -33.09 -26.68
N GLY A 134 -2.52 -32.02 -27.44
CA GLY A 134 -1.86 -30.82 -26.94
C GLY A 134 -2.84 -29.67 -26.74
N LEU A 135 -2.59 -28.85 -25.73
CA LEU A 135 -3.25 -27.56 -25.53
C LEU A 135 -2.19 -26.47 -25.35
N PHE A 136 -2.19 -25.47 -26.23
CA PHE A 136 -1.36 -24.27 -26.14
C PHE A 136 -2.20 -23.08 -25.67
N ALA A 137 -1.87 -22.52 -24.52
CA ALA A 137 -2.60 -21.42 -23.89
C ALA A 137 -1.75 -20.14 -23.75
N TYR A 138 -2.36 -18.99 -24.05
CA TYR A 138 -1.69 -17.70 -23.82
C TYR A 138 -2.71 -16.58 -23.65
N PRO A 139 -2.35 -15.49 -22.96
CA PRO A 139 -3.22 -14.32 -22.85
C PRO A 139 -3.10 -13.43 -24.08
N GLY A 140 -4.22 -12.87 -24.55
CA GLY A 140 -4.19 -11.80 -25.55
C GLY A 140 -3.63 -10.47 -24.99
N GLN A 141 -3.71 -10.30 -23.67
CA GLN A 141 -3.12 -9.16 -22.95
C GLN A 141 -2.67 -9.58 -21.54
N SER A 142 -1.44 -9.23 -21.16
CA SER A 142 -0.95 -9.44 -19.79
C SER A 142 -1.82 -8.64 -18.81
N ASN A 143 -2.38 -9.32 -17.81
CA ASN A 143 -3.11 -8.65 -16.73
C ASN A 143 -2.16 -7.75 -15.91
N MET A 144 -0.86 -8.07 -15.82
CA MET A 144 0.10 -7.29 -15.03
C MET A 144 0.52 -6.00 -15.75
N THR A 145 1.10 -6.11 -16.94
CA THR A 145 1.75 -5.00 -17.64
C THR A 145 0.88 -4.34 -18.69
N GLY A 146 -0.21 -4.99 -19.09
CA GLY A 146 -1.05 -4.55 -20.22
C GLY A 146 -0.44 -4.83 -21.59
N ARG A 147 0.77 -5.39 -21.68
CA ARG A 147 1.35 -5.83 -22.96
C ARG A 147 0.38 -6.75 -23.70
N ARG A 148 0.22 -6.56 -25.01
CA ARG A 148 -0.59 -7.39 -25.90
C ARG A 148 0.32 -8.37 -26.65
N LEU A 149 -0.10 -9.62 -26.74
CA LEU A 149 0.67 -10.71 -27.36
C LEU A 149 0.20 -10.94 -28.81
N PRO A 150 1.03 -11.56 -29.68
CA PRO A 150 0.64 -11.89 -31.04
C PRO A 150 -0.61 -12.78 -31.10
N LEU A 151 -1.62 -12.35 -31.87
CA LEU A 151 -2.89 -13.07 -32.04
C LEU A 151 -2.89 -14.06 -33.21
N ASN A 152 -1.79 -14.14 -33.97
CA ASN A 152 -1.65 -15.02 -35.14
C ASN A 152 -1.08 -16.41 -34.82
N TRP A 153 -0.67 -16.66 -33.57
CA TRP A 153 -0.16 -17.97 -33.17
C TRP A 153 -1.16 -19.12 -33.40
N PRO A 154 -2.48 -18.97 -33.16
CA PRO A 154 -3.43 -20.03 -33.44
C PRO A 154 -3.47 -20.42 -34.92
N GLY A 155 -3.51 -19.46 -35.83
CA GLY A 155 -3.46 -19.71 -37.27
C GLY A 155 -2.16 -20.38 -37.70
N ARG A 156 -1.02 -19.92 -37.17
CA ARG A 156 0.29 -20.55 -37.40
C ARG A 156 0.35 -21.99 -36.91
N LEU A 157 -0.13 -22.25 -35.70
CA LEU A 157 -0.18 -23.59 -35.11
C LEU A 157 -1.04 -24.53 -35.97
N ARG A 158 -2.23 -24.06 -36.37
CA ARG A 158 -3.19 -24.82 -37.18
C ARG A 158 -2.65 -25.19 -38.55
N ARG A 159 -1.91 -24.27 -39.20
CA ARG A 159 -1.31 -24.49 -40.52
C ARG A 159 0.01 -25.25 -40.47
N SER A 160 0.54 -25.53 -39.29
CA SER A 160 1.81 -26.24 -39.16
C SER A 160 1.70 -27.67 -39.70
N THR A 161 2.65 -28.04 -40.56
CA THR A 161 2.81 -29.41 -41.07
C THR A 161 3.69 -30.28 -40.18
N LEU A 162 4.29 -29.71 -39.13
CA LEU A 162 5.14 -30.43 -38.19
C LEU A 162 4.35 -31.45 -37.37
N ALA A 163 4.90 -32.66 -37.23
CA ALA A 163 4.28 -33.76 -36.49
C ALA A 163 3.98 -33.38 -35.02
N ALA A 164 4.89 -32.63 -34.38
CA ALA A 164 4.75 -32.17 -33.00
C ALA A 164 3.58 -31.20 -32.75
N HIS A 165 3.01 -30.62 -33.81
CA HIS A 165 1.87 -29.70 -33.72
C HIS A 165 0.55 -30.37 -34.12
N GLN A 166 0.60 -31.58 -34.65
CA GLN A 166 -0.62 -32.33 -34.96
C GLN A 166 -1.35 -32.65 -33.65
N GLN A 167 -2.66 -32.46 -33.64
CA GLN A 167 -3.51 -32.59 -32.44
C GLN A 167 -3.17 -31.61 -31.30
N VAL A 168 -2.52 -30.48 -31.60
CA VAL A 168 -2.35 -29.37 -30.64
C VAL A 168 -3.38 -28.28 -30.93
N TYR A 169 -4.16 -27.93 -29.91
CA TYR A 169 -5.23 -26.94 -29.98
C TYR A 169 -4.86 -25.68 -29.20
N SER A 170 -5.45 -24.55 -29.56
CA SER A 170 -5.13 -23.24 -28.99
C SER A 170 -6.23 -22.72 -28.06
N LEU A 171 -5.83 -22.17 -26.91
CA LEU A 171 -6.69 -21.52 -25.92
C LEU A 171 -6.22 -20.08 -25.70
N LEU A 172 -7.03 -19.12 -26.15
CA LEU A 172 -6.79 -17.69 -25.97
C LEU A 172 -7.49 -17.18 -24.70
N ASP A 173 -6.73 -16.73 -23.71
CA ASP A 173 -7.25 -15.92 -22.61
C ASP A 173 -7.44 -14.47 -23.09
N ALA A 174 -8.64 -14.17 -23.58
CA ALA A 174 -9.02 -12.85 -24.05
C ALA A 174 -9.59 -11.95 -22.94
N ALA A 175 -9.67 -12.41 -21.69
CA ALA A 175 -10.39 -11.68 -20.64
C ALA A 175 -9.83 -10.28 -20.35
N ALA A 176 -8.50 -10.13 -20.38
CA ALA A 176 -7.86 -8.82 -20.21
C ALA A 176 -7.81 -8.00 -21.51
N LEU A 177 -7.79 -8.65 -22.67
CA LEU A 177 -7.75 -7.99 -23.98
C LEU A 177 -9.12 -7.37 -24.31
N ALA A 178 -10.18 -8.15 -24.17
CA ALA A 178 -11.55 -7.78 -24.50
C ALA A 178 -12.10 -6.63 -23.66
N SER A 179 -11.46 -6.27 -22.54
CA SER A 179 -11.88 -5.12 -21.73
C SER A 179 -11.68 -3.77 -22.43
N THR A 180 -10.68 -3.68 -23.32
CA THR A 180 -10.22 -2.40 -23.90
C THR A 180 -9.69 -2.54 -25.33
N ALA A 181 -9.95 -3.67 -25.99
CA ALA A 181 -9.61 -3.90 -27.39
C ALA A 181 -10.70 -4.70 -28.08
N PRO A 182 -10.90 -4.51 -29.40
CA PRO A 182 -11.70 -5.44 -30.16
C PRO A 182 -11.01 -6.81 -30.20
N VAL A 183 -11.77 -7.87 -29.94
CA VAL A 183 -11.38 -9.25 -30.24
C VAL A 183 -12.12 -9.63 -31.51
N ASP A 184 -11.39 -9.82 -32.60
CA ASP A 184 -11.94 -10.00 -33.93
C ASP A 184 -11.80 -11.46 -34.36
N LEU A 185 -12.93 -12.17 -34.44
CA LEU A 185 -13.00 -13.57 -34.84
C LEU A 185 -13.59 -13.76 -36.24
N SER A 186 -13.56 -12.70 -37.06
CA SER A 186 -14.12 -12.72 -38.42
C SER A 186 -13.37 -13.65 -39.39
N ASP A 187 -12.10 -13.97 -39.11
CA ASP A 187 -11.32 -14.98 -39.82
C ASP A 187 -11.20 -16.26 -38.95
N PRO A 188 -12.00 -17.30 -39.22
CA PRO A 188 -11.96 -18.55 -38.47
C PRO A 188 -10.62 -19.29 -38.57
N SER A 189 -9.82 -19.02 -39.62
CA SER A 189 -8.54 -19.69 -39.84
C SER A 189 -7.43 -19.16 -38.93
N GLU A 190 -7.50 -17.88 -38.55
CA GLU A 190 -6.59 -17.23 -37.60
C GLU A 190 -7.07 -17.32 -36.15
N ALA A 191 -8.37 -17.56 -35.93
CA ALA A 191 -8.96 -17.65 -34.61
C ALA A 191 -8.43 -18.83 -33.78
N ALA A 192 -8.43 -18.66 -32.46
CA ALA A 192 -8.18 -19.75 -31.52
C ALA A 192 -9.29 -20.81 -31.56
N ASP A 193 -8.94 -22.05 -31.20
CA ASP A 193 -9.90 -23.14 -31.02
C ASP A 193 -10.88 -22.82 -29.89
N PHE A 194 -10.36 -22.23 -28.83
CA PHE A 194 -11.09 -21.84 -27.64
C PHE A 194 -10.70 -20.42 -27.25
N THR A 195 -11.67 -19.52 -27.12
CA THR A 195 -11.43 -18.15 -26.63
C THR A 195 -12.23 -17.91 -25.36
N THR A 196 -11.55 -17.56 -24.27
CA THR A 196 -12.20 -17.34 -22.96
C THR A 196 -12.35 -15.85 -22.66
N VAL A 197 -13.54 -15.43 -22.22
CA VAL A 197 -13.82 -14.02 -21.88
C VAL A 197 -14.55 -13.90 -20.54
N SER A 198 -14.42 -12.72 -19.93
CA SER A 198 -15.16 -12.32 -18.72
C SER A 198 -15.88 -11.00 -18.99
N PHE A 199 -17.21 -11.01 -19.02
CA PHE A 199 -18.01 -9.83 -19.36
C PHE A 199 -17.97 -8.74 -18.29
N TYR A 200 -17.86 -9.10 -17.01
CA TYR A 200 -17.67 -8.13 -15.93
C TYR A 200 -16.38 -7.31 -16.08
N LYS A 201 -15.35 -7.81 -16.79
CA LYS A 201 -14.14 -7.03 -17.10
C LYS A 201 -14.37 -5.98 -18.20
N ILE A 202 -15.41 -6.15 -19.01
CA ILE A 202 -15.78 -5.23 -20.10
C ILE A 202 -16.82 -4.23 -19.61
N PHE A 203 -17.85 -4.72 -18.91
CA PHE A 203 -19.05 -3.95 -18.56
C PHE A 203 -19.23 -3.66 -17.07
N GLY A 204 -18.41 -4.24 -16.19
CA GLY A 204 -18.57 -4.15 -14.72
C GLY A 204 -19.69 -5.05 -14.15
N PHE A 205 -20.78 -5.22 -14.88
CA PHE A 205 -21.89 -6.13 -14.59
C PHE A 205 -22.48 -6.60 -15.94
N PRO A 206 -22.91 -7.87 -16.09
CA PRO A 206 -23.08 -8.91 -15.07
C PRO A 206 -21.84 -9.76 -14.79
N ASP A 207 -21.86 -10.44 -13.64
CA ASP A 207 -20.92 -11.52 -13.29
C ASP A 207 -21.19 -12.75 -14.16
N LEU A 208 -20.61 -12.70 -15.36
CA LEU A 208 -20.76 -13.70 -16.40
C LEU A 208 -19.48 -13.73 -17.26
N GLY A 209 -19.20 -14.89 -17.85
CA GLY A 209 -18.18 -15.08 -18.87
C GLY A 209 -18.68 -15.98 -19.98
N ALA A 210 -17.80 -16.25 -20.93
CA ALA A 210 -18.10 -17.17 -22.00
C ALA A 210 -16.85 -17.91 -22.48
N LEU A 211 -17.10 -19.11 -23.00
CA LEU A 211 -16.20 -19.84 -23.86
C LEU A 211 -16.74 -19.73 -25.30
N ILE A 212 -15.98 -19.07 -26.17
CA ILE A 212 -16.26 -19.04 -27.61
C ILE A 212 -15.50 -20.21 -28.23
N VAL A 213 -16.23 -21.11 -28.89
CA VAL A 213 -15.72 -22.38 -29.41
C VAL A 213 -15.74 -22.32 -30.92
N ARG A 214 -14.60 -22.59 -31.59
CA ARG A 214 -14.62 -22.86 -33.02
C ARG A 214 -15.17 -24.27 -33.26
N LYS A 215 -16.20 -24.39 -34.10
CA LYS A 215 -16.97 -25.64 -34.26
C LYS A 215 -16.11 -26.84 -34.67
N ASP A 216 -15.05 -26.65 -35.44
CA ASP A 216 -14.14 -27.74 -35.84
C ASP A 216 -13.45 -28.41 -34.63
N ALA A 217 -13.23 -27.66 -33.55
CA ALA A 217 -12.64 -28.16 -32.31
C ALA A 217 -13.68 -28.68 -31.29
N ALA A 218 -14.98 -28.54 -31.59
CA ALA A 218 -16.06 -28.87 -30.66
C ALA A 218 -16.13 -30.36 -30.30
N HIS A 219 -15.67 -31.24 -31.19
CA HIS A 219 -15.62 -32.68 -30.98
C HIS A 219 -14.81 -33.08 -29.73
N LEU A 220 -13.91 -32.21 -29.25
CA LEU A 220 -13.16 -32.41 -28.02
C LEU A 220 -14.00 -32.18 -26.78
N LEU A 221 -14.87 -31.17 -26.81
CA LEU A 221 -15.74 -30.78 -25.71
C LEU A 221 -16.92 -31.74 -25.54
N LEU A 222 -17.47 -32.22 -26.65
CA LEU A 222 -18.64 -33.10 -26.69
C LEU A 222 -18.37 -34.54 -26.23
N ARG A 223 -17.11 -34.90 -25.95
CA ARG A 223 -16.73 -36.22 -25.40
C ARG A 223 -16.57 -36.21 -23.87
N ARG A 224 -16.90 -35.09 -23.22
CA ARG A 224 -16.91 -35.01 -21.76
C ARG A 224 -17.93 -35.99 -21.17
N PRO A 225 -17.56 -36.78 -20.14
CA PRO A 225 -18.41 -37.81 -19.54
C PRO A 225 -19.41 -37.24 -18.53
N TYR A 226 -19.10 -36.09 -17.93
CA TYR A 226 -20.01 -35.41 -17.02
C TYR A 226 -21.13 -34.72 -17.80
N PHE A 227 -22.35 -34.83 -17.26
CA PHE A 227 -23.52 -34.13 -17.73
C PHE A 227 -24.35 -33.60 -16.56
N GLY A 228 -24.94 -32.41 -16.72
CA GLY A 228 -25.92 -31.82 -15.81
C GLY A 228 -27.34 -31.81 -16.39
N GLY A 229 -28.33 -31.50 -15.56
CA GLY A 229 -29.70 -31.27 -16.03
C GLY A 229 -29.72 -30.19 -17.13
N GLY A 230 -30.57 -30.34 -18.15
CA GLY A 230 -30.60 -29.41 -19.29
C GLY A 230 -29.65 -29.77 -20.45
N THR A 231 -28.63 -30.61 -20.23
CA THR A 231 -27.69 -31.09 -21.27
C THR A 231 -27.97 -32.51 -21.78
N VAL A 232 -28.83 -33.25 -21.07
CA VAL A 232 -29.26 -34.62 -21.41
C VAL A 232 -30.75 -34.69 -21.75
N GLU A 233 -31.09 -35.63 -22.62
CA GLU A 233 -32.46 -35.98 -23.00
C GLU A 233 -33.04 -37.11 -22.15
N MET A 234 -32.20 -38.07 -21.75
CA MET A 234 -32.60 -39.25 -20.98
C MET A 234 -31.43 -39.79 -20.16
N VAL A 235 -31.71 -40.31 -18.96
CA VAL A 235 -30.74 -40.95 -18.07
C VAL A 235 -31.36 -42.24 -17.51
N LEU A 236 -30.65 -43.36 -17.61
CA LEU A 236 -31.01 -44.59 -16.90
C LEU A 236 -30.33 -44.59 -15.53
N CYS A 237 -31.12 -44.64 -14.47
CA CYS A 237 -30.61 -44.67 -13.10
C CYS A 237 -30.47 -46.10 -12.54
N ASN A 238 -31.24 -47.05 -13.06
CA ASN A 238 -31.26 -48.44 -12.61
C ASN A 238 -30.83 -49.35 -13.76
N GLY A 239 -29.86 -50.24 -13.53
CA GLY A 239 -29.30 -51.13 -14.55
C GLY A 239 -27.97 -50.60 -15.11
N GLU A 240 -27.73 -50.78 -16.41
CA GLU A 240 -26.53 -50.25 -17.06
C GLU A 240 -26.53 -48.72 -17.07
N SER A 241 -25.39 -48.12 -16.73
CA SER A 241 -25.20 -46.67 -16.76
C SER A 241 -25.24 -46.16 -18.20
N TRP A 242 -26.32 -45.49 -18.57
CA TRP A 242 -26.50 -44.91 -19.91
C TRP A 242 -27.20 -43.55 -19.83
N HIS A 243 -26.80 -42.63 -20.71
CA HIS A 243 -27.47 -41.35 -20.90
C HIS A 243 -27.43 -40.94 -22.39
N SER A 244 -28.42 -40.16 -22.82
CA SER A 244 -28.42 -39.48 -24.14
C SER A 244 -28.16 -38.00 -23.92
N ALA A 245 -27.04 -37.49 -24.44
CA ALA A 245 -26.77 -36.05 -24.50
C ALA A 245 -27.64 -35.39 -25.59
N LYS A 246 -28.03 -34.13 -25.38
CA LYS A 246 -28.66 -33.33 -26.44
C LYS A 246 -27.73 -33.21 -27.64
N LYS A 247 -28.27 -33.49 -28.83
CA LYS A 247 -27.51 -33.47 -30.10
C LYS A 247 -27.62 -32.16 -30.88
N GLY A 248 -28.10 -31.09 -30.23
CA GLY A 248 -28.30 -29.78 -30.83
C GLY A 248 -27.01 -28.94 -30.89
N ALA A 249 -27.10 -27.66 -30.50
CA ALA A 249 -25.95 -26.76 -30.52
C ALA A 249 -24.90 -27.13 -29.44
N ILE A 250 -23.65 -26.70 -29.61
CA ILE A 250 -22.54 -27.06 -28.70
C ILE A 250 -22.84 -26.59 -27.28
N HIS A 251 -23.39 -25.39 -27.15
CA HIS A 251 -23.73 -24.83 -25.84
C HIS A 251 -24.82 -25.62 -25.10
N GLU A 252 -25.75 -26.26 -25.81
CA GLU A 252 -26.80 -27.07 -25.17
C GLU A 252 -26.24 -28.32 -24.49
N ALA A 253 -25.08 -28.82 -24.96
CA ALA A 253 -24.40 -29.97 -24.36
C ALA A 253 -23.44 -29.59 -23.23
N LEU A 254 -23.15 -28.29 -23.04
CA LEU A 254 -22.10 -27.82 -22.12
C LEU A 254 -22.61 -26.85 -21.04
N GLU A 255 -23.77 -26.24 -21.23
CA GLU A 255 -24.42 -25.39 -20.22
C GLU A 255 -25.18 -26.26 -19.21
N ASP A 256 -24.42 -26.86 -18.28
CA ASP A 256 -24.95 -27.70 -17.21
C ASP A 256 -25.91 -26.93 -16.29
N GLY A 257 -27.16 -27.39 -16.21
CA GLY A 257 -28.21 -26.80 -15.39
C GLY A 257 -28.97 -25.67 -16.09
N THR A 258 -29.77 -24.95 -15.31
CA THR A 258 -30.39 -23.72 -15.78
C THR A 258 -29.33 -22.62 -15.88
N VAL A 259 -29.11 -22.11 -17.09
CA VAL A 259 -28.23 -20.95 -17.31
C VAL A 259 -28.70 -19.74 -16.49
N PRO A 260 -27.79 -18.82 -16.09
CA PRO A 260 -28.16 -17.62 -15.36
C PRO A 260 -28.85 -16.60 -16.28
N PHE A 261 -30.07 -16.91 -16.74
CA PHE A 261 -30.80 -16.20 -17.78
C PHE A 261 -31.03 -14.72 -17.43
N HIS A 262 -31.19 -14.35 -16.16
CA HIS A 262 -31.24 -12.94 -15.74
C HIS A 262 -29.92 -12.21 -15.99
N ASN A 263 -28.77 -12.84 -15.71
CA ASN A 263 -27.46 -12.26 -16.02
C ASN A 263 -27.25 -12.20 -17.54
N ILE A 264 -27.69 -13.21 -18.29
CA ILE A 264 -27.60 -13.19 -19.75
C ILE A 264 -28.45 -12.06 -20.35
N ILE A 265 -29.66 -11.82 -19.83
CA ILE A 265 -30.49 -10.68 -20.22
C ILE A 265 -29.82 -9.34 -19.84
N ALA A 266 -29.19 -9.28 -18.66
CA ALA A 266 -28.44 -8.08 -18.27
C ALA A 266 -27.23 -7.82 -19.16
N LEU A 267 -26.56 -8.88 -19.63
CA LEU A 267 -25.45 -8.79 -20.59
C LEU A 267 -25.92 -8.15 -21.90
N ASP A 268 -27.10 -8.52 -22.40
CA ASP A 268 -27.68 -7.92 -23.60
C ASP A 268 -27.90 -6.40 -23.46
N CYS A 269 -28.45 -5.99 -22.32
CA CYS A 269 -28.57 -4.58 -21.96
C CYS A 269 -27.20 -3.88 -21.86
N ALA A 270 -26.20 -4.57 -21.30
CA ALA A 270 -24.85 -4.04 -21.14
C ALA A 270 -24.14 -3.84 -22.48
N LEU A 271 -24.27 -4.78 -23.42
CA LEU A 271 -23.77 -4.68 -24.80
C LEU A 271 -24.35 -3.45 -25.50
N SER A 272 -25.68 -3.33 -25.49
CA SER A 272 -26.40 -2.21 -26.11
C SER A 272 -26.01 -0.87 -25.49
N THR A 273 -25.89 -0.81 -24.16
CA THR A 273 -25.51 0.39 -23.42
C THR A 273 -24.06 0.78 -23.70
N HIS A 274 -23.15 -0.19 -23.71
CA HIS A 274 -21.74 0.02 -24.00
C HIS A 274 -21.56 0.59 -25.41
N GLN A 275 -22.25 0.02 -26.41
CA GLN A 275 -22.23 0.53 -27.77
C GLN A 275 -22.79 1.96 -27.87
N ARG A 276 -23.90 2.25 -27.18
CA ARG A 276 -24.50 3.59 -27.15
C ARG A 276 -23.57 4.64 -26.51
N LEU A 277 -22.87 4.29 -25.43
CA LEU A 277 -22.02 5.23 -24.67
C LEU A 277 -20.64 5.42 -25.30
N TYR A 278 -20.02 4.35 -25.79
CA TYR A 278 -18.62 4.36 -26.21
C TYR A 278 -18.42 4.04 -27.69
N GLY A 279 -19.49 3.73 -28.42
CA GLY A 279 -19.46 3.32 -29.82
C GLY A 279 -18.87 1.93 -29.98
N SER A 280 -17.62 1.85 -30.44
CA SER A 280 -16.95 0.57 -30.70
C SER A 280 -15.79 0.30 -29.76
N MET A 281 -15.44 -0.98 -29.58
CA MET A 281 -14.21 -1.37 -28.86
C MET A 281 -12.93 -0.78 -29.49
N ASP A 282 -12.96 -0.49 -30.79
CA ASP A 282 -11.88 0.20 -31.50
C ASP A 282 -11.74 1.67 -31.04
N GLN A 283 -12.85 2.38 -30.81
CA GLN A 283 -12.84 3.71 -30.20
C GLN A 283 -12.36 3.67 -28.75
N VAL A 284 -12.83 2.71 -27.94
CA VAL A 284 -12.35 2.48 -26.57
C VAL A 284 -10.84 2.23 -26.55
N SER A 285 -10.34 1.38 -27.45
CA SER A 285 -8.91 1.08 -27.59
C SER A 285 -8.09 2.32 -27.94
N ARG A 286 -8.56 3.17 -28.86
CA ARG A 286 -7.89 4.45 -29.19
C ARG A 286 -7.90 5.43 -28.01
N HIS A 287 -9.04 5.57 -27.33
CA HIS A 287 -9.19 6.46 -26.18
C HIS A 287 -8.24 6.08 -25.05
N THR A 288 -8.33 4.84 -24.60
CA THR A 288 -7.52 4.32 -23.49
C THR A 288 -6.03 4.26 -23.83
N SER A 289 -5.66 4.02 -25.10
CA SER A 289 -4.27 4.09 -25.57
C SER A 289 -3.69 5.51 -25.47
N LYS A 290 -4.48 6.56 -25.79
CA LYS A 290 -4.06 7.96 -25.60
C LYS A 290 -3.86 8.28 -24.11
N LEU A 291 -4.81 7.88 -23.26
CA LEU A 291 -4.72 8.12 -21.82
C LEU A 291 -3.50 7.45 -21.19
N VAL A 292 -3.27 6.16 -21.50
CA VAL A 292 -2.14 5.42 -20.92
C VAL A 292 -0.79 5.94 -21.43
N SER A 293 -0.72 6.39 -22.70
CA SER A 293 0.50 7.03 -23.23
C SER A 293 0.82 8.31 -22.48
N HIS A 294 -0.20 9.11 -22.16
CA HIS A 294 -0.04 10.32 -21.37
C HIS A 294 0.38 10.03 -19.93
N LEU A 295 -0.30 9.09 -19.27
CA LEU A 295 0.02 8.63 -17.92
C LEU A 295 1.47 8.14 -17.85
N TYR A 296 1.87 7.25 -18.75
CA TYR A 296 3.23 6.71 -18.82
C TYR A 296 4.28 7.82 -18.96
N ARG A 297 4.08 8.77 -19.88
CA ARG A 297 5.02 9.87 -20.10
C ARG A 297 5.18 10.74 -18.86
N LYS A 298 4.06 11.11 -18.23
CA LYS A 298 4.06 11.94 -17.02
C LYS A 298 4.74 11.22 -15.85
N LEU A 299 4.34 9.99 -15.54
CA LEU A 299 4.97 9.21 -14.47
C LEU A 299 6.47 8.95 -14.72
N SER A 300 6.86 8.67 -15.96
CA SER A 300 8.27 8.46 -16.35
C SER A 300 9.11 9.74 -16.23
N SER A 301 8.47 10.92 -16.26
CA SER A 301 9.15 12.22 -16.14
C SER A 301 9.27 12.73 -14.71
N LEU A 302 8.59 12.11 -13.74
CA LEU A 302 8.66 12.54 -12.34
C LEU A 302 10.05 12.29 -11.78
N ARG A 303 10.61 13.33 -11.15
CA ARG A 303 11.92 13.32 -10.50
C ARG A 303 11.80 13.84 -9.07
N HIS A 304 12.62 13.30 -8.19
CA HIS A 304 12.92 13.88 -6.89
C HIS A 304 13.79 15.13 -7.06
N GLN A 305 13.92 15.94 -6.01
CA GLN A 305 14.77 17.14 -6.02
C GLN A 305 16.25 16.83 -6.36
N ASN A 306 16.73 15.63 -5.99
CA ASN A 306 18.08 15.17 -6.32
C ASN A 306 18.23 14.63 -7.76
N GLY A 307 17.19 14.76 -8.59
CA GLY A 307 17.20 14.29 -9.98
C GLY A 307 16.96 12.79 -10.18
N SER A 308 16.79 12.00 -9.12
CA SER A 308 16.47 10.57 -9.24
C SER A 308 15.00 10.35 -9.63
N ASN A 309 14.69 9.22 -10.26
CA ASN A 309 13.32 8.89 -10.69
C ASN A 309 12.43 8.58 -9.48
N VAL A 310 11.16 9.01 -9.55
CA VAL A 310 10.15 8.70 -8.53
C VAL A 310 9.49 7.34 -8.79
N CYS A 311 9.30 7.00 -10.06
CA CYS A 311 8.59 5.80 -10.50
C CYS A 311 9.55 4.85 -11.21
N GLN A 312 9.59 3.59 -10.76
CA GLN A 312 10.13 2.47 -11.52
C GLN A 312 8.99 1.78 -12.27
N ILE A 313 8.90 1.97 -13.59
CA ILE A 313 7.84 1.39 -14.43
C ILE A 313 8.30 0.07 -15.05
N TYR A 314 7.47 -0.96 -14.95
CA TYR A 314 7.72 -2.28 -15.53
C TYR A 314 6.98 -2.41 -16.86
N LYS A 315 7.76 -2.52 -17.94
CA LYS A 315 7.24 -2.76 -19.28
C LYS A 315 8.11 -3.74 -20.04
N ASP A 316 7.53 -4.43 -21.02
CA ASP A 316 8.31 -5.19 -21.98
C ASP A 316 8.92 -4.27 -23.05
N PRO A 317 10.16 -4.51 -23.52
CA PRO A 317 10.78 -3.70 -24.56
C PRO A 317 9.98 -3.61 -25.86
N SER A 318 9.25 -4.67 -26.23
CA SER A 318 8.43 -4.71 -27.44
C SER A 318 7.05 -4.08 -27.26
N ALA A 319 6.71 -3.61 -26.05
CA ALA A 319 5.45 -2.94 -25.77
C ALA A 319 5.62 -1.41 -25.72
N ILE A 320 4.85 -0.71 -26.56
CA ILE A 320 4.97 0.74 -26.75
C ILE A 320 3.70 1.45 -26.28
N TYR A 321 3.83 2.28 -25.24
CA TYR A 321 2.73 3.10 -24.74
C TYR A 321 2.25 4.14 -25.78
N GLY A 322 1.05 3.92 -26.32
CA GLY A 322 0.49 4.69 -27.43
C GLY A 322 0.30 3.86 -28.69
N ASP A 323 0.94 2.69 -28.78
CA ASP A 323 0.62 1.67 -29.77
C ASP A 323 -0.38 0.66 -29.19
N ARG A 324 -1.62 0.79 -29.64
CA ARG A 324 -2.73 -0.11 -29.27
C ARG A 324 -2.54 -1.55 -29.73
N LYS A 325 -1.63 -1.88 -30.64
CA LYS A 325 -1.40 -3.28 -31.03
C LYS A 325 -0.54 -4.02 -30.01
N THR A 326 0.43 -3.33 -29.41
CA THR A 326 1.43 -3.94 -28.51
C THR A 326 1.18 -3.63 -27.03
N GLN A 327 0.42 -2.59 -26.70
CA GLN A 327 0.20 -2.15 -25.32
C GLN A 327 -1.26 -1.74 -25.06
N GLY A 328 -1.83 -2.34 -24.02
CA GLY A 328 -3.11 -1.97 -23.42
C GLY A 328 -2.98 -0.93 -22.30
N PRO A 329 -4.10 -0.48 -21.74
CA PRO A 329 -4.16 0.70 -20.87
C PRO A 329 -3.83 0.39 -19.40
N VAL A 330 -2.67 -0.22 -19.18
CA VAL A 330 -2.17 -0.61 -17.85
C VAL A 330 -0.75 -0.11 -17.67
N VAL A 331 -0.47 0.47 -16.51
CA VAL A 331 0.89 0.83 -16.07
C VAL A 331 1.20 0.10 -14.78
N ALA A 332 2.18 -0.79 -14.82
CA ALA A 332 2.74 -1.47 -13.66
C ALA A 332 3.98 -0.71 -13.19
N PHE A 333 4.08 -0.40 -11.89
CA PHE A 333 5.18 0.38 -11.35
C PHE A 333 5.37 0.15 -9.86
N ASN A 334 6.54 0.56 -9.35
CA ASN A 334 6.80 0.83 -7.94
C ASN A 334 7.31 2.26 -7.77
N LEU A 335 7.25 2.78 -6.55
CA LEU A 335 7.78 4.09 -6.22
C LEU A 335 9.07 3.96 -5.40
N THR A 336 10.00 4.89 -5.63
CA THR A 336 11.24 5.02 -4.88
C THR A 336 11.24 6.36 -4.15
N SER A 337 11.80 6.38 -2.94
CA SER A 337 12.09 7.59 -2.18
C SER A 337 13.35 8.28 -2.74
N ALA A 338 13.59 9.53 -2.34
CA ALA A 338 14.76 10.28 -2.78
C ALA A 338 16.11 9.63 -2.39
N ASP A 339 16.14 8.84 -1.30
CA ASP A 339 17.31 8.07 -0.86
C ASP A 339 17.50 6.73 -1.61
N GLY A 340 16.64 6.42 -2.59
CA GLY A 340 16.66 5.19 -3.35
C GLY A 340 15.96 4.01 -2.69
N SER A 341 15.41 4.17 -1.48
CA SER A 341 14.60 3.13 -0.84
C SER A 341 13.26 2.94 -1.54
N TRP A 342 12.71 1.73 -1.50
CA TRP A 342 11.39 1.43 -2.07
C TRP A 342 10.28 1.92 -1.13
N VAL A 343 9.31 2.63 -1.69
CA VAL A 343 8.07 2.96 -0.98
C VAL A 343 7.25 1.68 -0.81
N LYS A 344 6.82 1.39 0.42
CA LYS A 344 5.97 0.22 0.68
C LYS A 344 4.65 0.37 -0.05
N LEU A 345 4.20 -0.72 -0.67
CA LEU A 345 2.93 -0.74 -1.39
C LEU A 345 1.73 -0.48 -0.47
N SER A 346 1.82 -0.86 0.81
CA SER A 346 0.81 -0.52 1.83
C SER A 346 0.67 0.99 2.03
N ASP A 347 1.77 1.72 1.96
CA ASP A 347 1.81 3.16 2.22
C ASP A 347 1.26 3.91 1.01
N LEU A 348 1.61 3.45 -0.20
CA LEU A 348 0.99 3.91 -1.45
C LEU A 348 -0.52 3.68 -1.45
N GLU A 349 -0.97 2.48 -1.09
CA GLU A 349 -2.40 2.14 -1.05
C GLU A 349 -3.16 2.97 0.00
N ALA A 350 -2.60 3.12 1.20
CA ALA A 350 -3.18 3.95 2.25
C ALA A 350 -3.28 5.43 1.82
N ALA A 351 -2.22 5.97 1.21
CA ALA A 351 -2.21 7.34 0.70
C ALA A 351 -3.22 7.52 -0.45
N ALA A 352 -3.33 6.55 -1.36
CA ALA A 352 -4.27 6.59 -2.46
C ALA A 352 -5.72 6.57 -1.95
N ASN A 353 -6.03 5.69 -0.98
CA ASN A 353 -7.34 5.62 -0.33
C ASN A 353 -7.70 6.95 0.38
N GLU A 354 -6.75 7.62 1.04
CA GLU A 354 -6.97 8.96 1.64
C GLU A 354 -7.34 10.02 0.59
N HIS A 355 -6.96 9.81 -0.68
CA HIS A 355 -7.24 10.73 -1.79
C HIS A 355 -8.35 10.21 -2.73
N HIS A 356 -9.12 9.20 -2.30
CA HIS A 356 -10.18 8.58 -3.10
C HIS A 356 -9.69 8.00 -4.44
N ILE A 357 -8.44 7.54 -4.48
CA ILE A 357 -7.83 6.87 -5.62
C ILE A 357 -7.75 5.38 -5.31
N HIS A 358 -8.43 4.57 -6.11
CA HIS A 358 -8.42 3.12 -5.97
C HIS A 358 -7.48 2.51 -7.01
N LEU A 359 -6.40 1.88 -6.55
CA LEU A 359 -5.41 1.21 -7.41
C LEU A 359 -5.15 -0.21 -6.91
N ARG A 360 -4.61 -1.07 -7.78
CA ARG A 360 -4.30 -2.46 -7.42
C ARG A 360 -2.84 -2.58 -6.98
N THR A 361 -2.59 -3.05 -5.78
CA THR A 361 -1.25 -3.35 -5.23
C THR A 361 -1.06 -4.87 -5.01
N GLY A 362 0.18 -5.34 -4.92
CA GLY A 362 0.53 -6.72 -4.54
C GLY A 362 1.15 -7.55 -5.66
N ASP A 363 1.28 -8.84 -5.41
CA ASP A 363 1.96 -9.79 -6.32
C ASP A 363 1.22 -10.01 -7.66
N VAL A 364 0.05 -9.39 -7.87
CA VAL A 364 -0.87 -9.59 -9.03
C VAL A 364 -1.04 -11.09 -9.42
N CYS A 365 -1.85 -11.39 -10.43
CA CYS A 365 -2.15 -12.79 -10.78
C CYS A 365 -1.30 -13.30 -11.97
N ASN A 366 -0.08 -12.80 -12.11
CA ASN A 366 0.86 -13.12 -13.21
C ASN A 366 2.24 -13.44 -12.64
N PRO A 367 2.43 -14.60 -12.00
CA PRO A 367 3.65 -14.90 -11.23
C PRO A 367 4.91 -14.92 -12.09
N GLY A 368 4.82 -15.36 -13.35
CA GLY A 368 5.95 -15.32 -14.30
C GLY A 368 6.40 -13.88 -14.62
N GLY A 369 5.44 -12.98 -14.85
CA GLY A 369 5.70 -11.56 -15.07
C GLY A 369 6.34 -10.88 -13.87
N ILE A 370 5.88 -11.20 -12.66
CA ILE A 370 6.43 -10.64 -11.41
C ILE A 370 7.86 -11.10 -11.17
N ALA A 371 8.09 -12.41 -11.26
CA ALA A 371 9.43 -12.96 -11.08
C ALA A 371 10.42 -12.33 -12.07
N ARG A 372 10.02 -12.19 -13.34
CA ARG A 372 10.83 -11.57 -14.39
C ARG A 372 11.08 -10.09 -14.14
N HIS A 373 10.04 -9.28 -13.92
CA HIS A 373 10.19 -7.82 -13.84
C HIS A 373 10.81 -7.34 -12.52
N LEU A 374 10.65 -8.10 -11.43
CA LEU A 374 11.28 -7.80 -10.14
C LEU A 374 12.63 -8.50 -9.97
N ASN A 375 13.11 -9.23 -10.98
CA ASN A 375 14.34 -10.02 -10.93
C ASN A 375 14.40 -10.95 -9.71
N LEU A 376 13.30 -11.63 -9.40
CA LEU A 376 13.19 -12.54 -8.26
C LEU A 376 13.55 -13.97 -8.69
N ALA A 377 14.60 -14.52 -8.10
CA ALA A 377 14.96 -15.91 -8.29
C ALA A 377 13.94 -16.84 -7.58
N PRO A 378 13.79 -18.11 -8.01
CA PRO A 378 12.85 -19.05 -7.39
C PRO A 378 13.04 -19.21 -5.87
N TRP A 379 14.29 -19.22 -5.39
CA TRP A 379 14.59 -19.31 -3.97
C TRP A 379 14.20 -18.02 -3.21
N GLU A 380 14.26 -16.84 -3.85
CA GLU A 380 13.80 -15.57 -3.27
C GLU A 380 12.28 -15.59 -3.12
N LEU A 381 11.54 -16.09 -4.11
CA LEU A 381 10.09 -16.28 -4.01
C LEU A 381 9.72 -17.20 -2.83
N PHE A 382 10.45 -18.31 -2.68
CA PHE A 382 10.24 -19.24 -1.58
C PHE A 382 10.62 -18.64 -0.20
N ARG A 383 11.70 -17.86 -0.14
CA ARG A 383 12.09 -17.10 1.06
C ARG A 383 11.00 -16.09 1.43
N ASN A 384 10.52 -15.31 0.46
CA ASN A 384 9.48 -14.32 0.67
C ASN A 384 8.19 -14.98 1.19
N PHE A 385 7.81 -16.14 0.63
CA PHE A 385 6.73 -16.96 1.14
C PHE A 385 6.98 -17.41 2.59
N ARG A 386 8.16 -17.95 2.91
CA ARG A 386 8.46 -18.37 4.29
C ARG A 386 8.40 -17.22 5.30
N ALA A 387 8.74 -16.01 4.87
CA ALA A 387 8.66 -14.80 5.67
C ALA A 387 7.29 -14.10 5.61
N GLY A 388 6.25 -14.78 5.13
CA GLY A 388 4.85 -14.37 5.27
C GLY A 388 4.24 -13.63 4.08
N VAL A 389 4.96 -13.43 2.97
CA VAL A 389 4.36 -12.86 1.74
C VAL A 389 3.35 -13.87 1.18
N ARG A 390 2.10 -13.43 1.03
CA ARG A 390 1.01 -14.18 0.39
C ARG A 390 0.29 -13.29 -0.60
N CYS A 391 -0.41 -13.92 -1.54
CA CYS A 391 -1.31 -13.21 -2.44
C CYS A 391 -2.37 -12.44 -1.61
N GLY A 392 -2.38 -11.12 -1.75
CA GLY A 392 -3.31 -10.24 -1.03
C GLY A 392 -2.83 -9.77 0.35
N CYS A 393 -1.66 -10.18 0.83
CA CYS A 393 -1.06 -9.60 2.03
C CYS A 393 -0.56 -8.17 1.77
N LYS A 394 -0.65 -7.33 2.81
CA LYS A 394 0.01 -6.02 2.84
C LYS A 394 1.52 -6.26 2.81
N ASN A 395 2.14 -5.90 1.69
CA ASN A 395 3.49 -6.33 1.31
C ASN A 395 4.55 -6.05 2.38
N VAL A 396 5.37 -7.06 2.64
CA VAL A 396 6.61 -6.94 3.42
C VAL A 396 7.75 -6.74 2.42
N MET A 397 8.59 -5.74 2.65
CA MET A 397 9.87 -5.61 1.95
C MET A 397 10.79 -6.73 2.46
N ILE A 398 11.16 -7.68 1.60
CA ILE A 398 11.98 -8.84 2.00
C ILE A 398 13.23 -8.89 1.14
N GLY A 399 14.34 -8.45 1.74
CA GLY A 399 15.56 -8.10 1.00
C GLY A 399 15.45 -6.72 0.34
N GLN A 400 16.48 -6.31 -0.39
CA GLN A 400 16.52 -5.02 -1.09
C GLN A 400 15.60 -4.96 -2.35
N LYS A 401 14.73 -5.95 -2.55
CA LYS A 401 13.81 -6.05 -3.69
C LYS A 401 12.36 -5.94 -3.24
N PRO A 402 11.49 -5.28 -4.01
CA PRO A 402 10.07 -5.28 -3.73
C PRO A 402 9.47 -6.68 -3.95
N SER A 403 8.47 -7.04 -3.14
CA SER A 403 7.78 -8.33 -3.22
C SER A 403 6.66 -8.35 -4.26
N GLY A 404 6.09 -7.18 -4.59
CA GLY A 404 5.01 -7.04 -5.58
C GLY A 404 5.06 -5.70 -6.33
N ILE A 405 3.95 -5.34 -6.98
CA ILE A 405 3.83 -4.09 -7.76
C ILE A 405 2.58 -3.28 -7.41
N ALA A 406 2.56 -2.00 -7.79
CA ALA A 406 1.36 -1.23 -8.02
C ALA A 406 0.96 -1.25 -9.49
N ARG A 407 -0.34 -1.20 -9.78
CA ARG A 407 -0.90 -1.21 -11.12
C ARG A 407 -2.06 -0.24 -11.25
N VAL A 408 -1.96 0.68 -12.22
CA VAL A 408 -3.08 1.51 -12.68
C VAL A 408 -3.65 0.91 -13.95
N SER A 409 -4.98 0.80 -14.02
CA SER A 409 -5.70 0.24 -15.16
C SER A 409 -6.80 1.23 -15.56
N LEU A 410 -6.74 1.72 -16.80
CA LEU A 410 -7.71 2.69 -17.34
C LEU A 410 -8.73 1.98 -18.22
N GLY A 411 -9.99 2.42 -18.18
CA GLY A 411 -11.10 1.84 -18.92
C GLY A 411 -11.83 2.86 -19.80
N ALA A 412 -12.92 2.44 -20.43
CA ALA A 412 -13.72 3.28 -21.32
C ALA A 412 -14.25 4.56 -20.63
N MET A 413 -14.57 4.46 -19.34
CA MET A 413 -15.06 5.57 -18.53
C MET A 413 -13.97 6.51 -17.98
N SER A 414 -12.69 6.12 -18.06
CA SER A 414 -11.60 6.96 -17.56
C SER A 414 -11.42 8.20 -18.44
N SER A 415 -11.00 9.30 -17.84
CA SER A 415 -10.81 10.60 -18.48
C SER A 415 -9.36 11.08 -18.37
N MET A 416 -9.01 12.13 -19.12
CA MET A 416 -7.71 12.78 -18.97
C MET A 416 -7.57 13.43 -17.58
N GLN A 417 -8.67 13.89 -17.00
CA GLN A 417 -8.69 14.47 -15.66
C GLN A 417 -8.33 13.43 -14.59
N ASP A 418 -8.78 12.18 -14.74
CA ASP A 418 -8.40 11.09 -13.82
C ASP A 418 -6.88 10.83 -13.89
N VAL A 419 -6.31 10.83 -15.10
CA VAL A 419 -4.87 10.68 -15.31
C VAL A 419 -4.09 11.81 -14.65
N GLU A 420 -4.48 13.07 -14.89
CA GLU A 420 -3.79 14.23 -14.29
C GLU A 420 -3.95 14.28 -12.77
N THR A 421 -5.11 13.87 -12.26
CA THR A 421 -5.37 13.76 -10.82
C THR A 421 -4.43 12.75 -10.18
N PHE A 422 -4.27 11.57 -10.80
CA PHE A 422 -3.36 10.53 -10.33
C PHE A 422 -1.89 10.98 -10.40
N VAL A 423 -1.45 11.56 -11.52
CA VAL A 423 -0.08 12.07 -11.68
C VAL A 423 0.22 13.14 -10.61
N SER A 424 -0.71 14.09 -10.42
CA SER A 424 -0.58 15.14 -9.42
C SER A 424 -0.54 14.60 -8.00
N PHE A 425 -1.28 13.53 -7.71
CA PHE A 425 -1.20 12.81 -6.44
C PHE A 425 0.19 12.22 -6.23
N VAL A 426 0.72 11.48 -7.21
CA VAL A 426 2.06 10.87 -7.10
C VAL A 426 3.12 11.95 -6.91
N GLN A 427 3.07 13.02 -7.70
CA GLN A 427 4.01 14.13 -7.61
C GLN A 427 3.98 14.78 -6.22
N ARG A 428 2.81 15.20 -5.73
CA ARG A 428 2.70 15.92 -4.45
C ARG A 428 3.02 15.06 -3.23
N LYS A 429 2.77 13.74 -3.28
CA LYS A 429 2.97 12.85 -2.14
C LYS A 429 4.31 12.14 -2.10
N PHE A 430 4.89 11.86 -3.26
CA PHE A 430 6.07 11.00 -3.36
C PHE A 430 7.24 11.65 -4.10
N ALA A 431 7.04 12.74 -4.85
CA ALA A 431 8.15 13.47 -5.50
C ALA A 431 8.56 14.75 -4.74
N SER A 432 7.59 15.43 -4.13
CA SER A 432 7.80 16.66 -3.38
C SER A 432 8.26 16.35 -1.94
N SER A 433 9.48 16.73 -1.59
CA SER A 433 9.88 16.84 -0.19
C SER A 433 9.10 17.99 0.43
N ALA A 434 8.17 17.69 1.34
CA ALA A 434 7.60 18.72 2.20
C ALA A 434 8.76 19.24 3.08
N SER A 435 9.29 20.40 2.74
CA SER A 435 10.22 21.11 3.62
C SER A 435 9.42 21.50 4.86
N LEU A 436 9.84 21.03 6.02
CA LEU A 436 9.21 21.36 7.30
C LEU A 436 10.14 22.34 8.02
N PHE A 437 9.56 23.38 8.62
CA PHE A 437 10.28 24.24 9.55
C PHE A 437 9.72 24.08 10.96
N ILE A 438 10.58 24.28 11.95
CA ILE A 438 10.20 24.26 13.37
C ILE A 438 9.43 25.54 13.67
N ARG A 439 8.17 25.40 14.06
CA ARG A 439 7.29 26.51 14.44
C ARG A 439 7.34 26.77 15.95
N ASN A 440 7.47 25.73 16.76
CA ASN A 440 7.64 25.85 18.21
C ASN A 440 8.52 24.72 18.75
N ILE A 441 9.34 25.04 19.75
CA ILE A 441 10.04 24.07 20.60
C ILE A 441 9.40 24.11 21.99
N LEU A 442 9.10 22.93 22.52
CA LEU A 442 8.45 22.69 23.79
C LEU A 442 9.38 21.85 24.67
N VAL A 443 9.66 22.36 25.86
CA VAL A 443 10.39 21.67 26.92
C VAL A 443 9.41 21.39 28.03
N TYR A 444 9.51 20.25 28.68
CA TYR A 444 8.73 19.88 29.86
C TYR A 444 9.65 19.78 31.07
N PRO A 445 10.05 20.92 31.70
CA PRO A 445 10.97 20.90 32.84
C PRO A 445 10.50 20.00 33.99
N ILE A 446 9.22 20.14 34.35
CA ILE A 446 8.58 19.33 35.38
C ILE A 446 7.72 18.28 34.70
N ARG A 447 8.01 17.00 34.95
CA ARG A 447 7.26 15.87 34.41
C ARG A 447 5.78 15.95 34.82
N GLY A 448 4.89 15.71 33.86
CA GLY A 448 3.44 15.79 34.03
C GLY A 448 2.84 17.20 34.02
N CYS A 449 3.67 18.25 34.02
CA CYS A 449 3.19 19.63 33.95
C CYS A 449 3.11 20.14 32.50
N SER A 450 2.55 21.34 32.31
CA SER A 450 2.53 22.00 31.01
C SER A 450 3.94 22.26 30.46
N ALA A 451 4.05 22.33 29.14
CA ALA A 451 5.27 22.71 28.44
C ALA A 451 5.64 24.17 28.70
N TRP A 452 6.95 24.39 28.83
CA TRP A 452 7.62 25.66 28.59
C TRP A 452 7.92 25.78 27.10
N TRP A 453 7.25 26.73 26.44
CA TRP A 453 7.51 27.08 25.05
C TRP A 453 8.73 28.01 24.93
N ILE A 454 9.67 27.67 24.05
CA ILE A 454 10.85 28.52 23.84
C ILE A 454 10.46 29.73 23.00
N THR A 455 10.79 30.92 23.51
CA THR A 455 10.59 32.20 22.80
C THR A 455 11.72 32.46 21.80
N ASP A 456 11.42 33.29 20.81
CA ASP A 456 12.35 33.63 19.72
C ASP A 456 13.73 34.10 20.19
N GLY A 457 14.77 33.58 19.54
CA GLY A 457 16.17 33.94 19.81
C GLY A 457 16.81 33.25 21.01
N SER A 458 16.05 32.46 21.78
CA SER A 458 16.60 31.67 22.89
C SER A 458 17.32 30.42 22.35
N ARG A 459 18.52 30.14 22.87
CA ARG A 459 19.28 28.92 22.58
C ARG A 459 18.90 27.82 23.55
N ILE A 460 18.72 26.61 23.04
CA ILE A 460 18.56 25.42 23.86
C ILE A 460 19.56 24.35 23.42
N ASP A 461 20.26 23.77 24.38
CA ASP A 461 21.25 22.75 24.09
C ASP A 461 20.56 21.39 23.91
N LEU A 462 21.11 20.59 23.01
CA LEU A 462 20.79 19.17 22.91
C LEU A 462 21.72 18.40 23.85
N THR A 463 21.15 17.47 24.59
CA THR A 463 21.87 16.54 25.46
C THR A 463 21.70 15.11 24.93
N HIS A 464 22.49 14.18 25.46
CA HIS A 464 22.36 12.75 25.11
C HIS A 464 20.97 12.16 25.41
N ASN A 465 20.16 12.81 26.26
CA ASN A 465 18.83 12.37 26.65
C ASN A 465 17.68 13.21 26.03
N GLY A 466 17.98 14.18 25.16
CA GLY A 466 16.96 15.07 24.57
C GLY A 466 17.28 16.55 24.80
N LEU A 467 16.24 17.39 24.84
CA LEU A 467 16.40 18.83 25.08
C LEU A 467 16.93 19.11 26.50
N ARG A 468 17.88 20.05 26.62
CA ARG A 468 18.36 20.51 27.93
C ARG A 468 17.18 20.97 28.76
N TRP A 469 17.12 20.49 30.01
CA TRP A 469 16.05 20.69 30.97
C TRP A 469 14.79 19.82 30.84
N ASP A 470 14.64 19.05 29.77
CA ASP A 470 13.47 18.18 29.61
C ASP A 470 13.45 17.07 30.68
N GLY A 471 12.34 16.98 31.41
CA GLY A 471 12.10 15.96 32.44
C GLY A 471 13.05 16.00 33.65
N GLN A 472 13.73 17.11 33.91
CA GLN A 472 14.71 17.23 35.01
C GLN A 472 14.08 17.31 36.41
N TRP A 473 12.80 17.70 36.50
CA TRP A 473 12.06 17.77 37.75
C TRP A 473 10.79 16.92 37.71
N CYS A 474 10.27 16.57 38.87
CA CYS A 474 8.95 15.96 39.05
C CYS A 474 8.32 16.42 40.36
N LEU A 475 7.01 16.21 40.51
CA LEU A 475 6.34 16.42 41.79
C LEU A 475 6.15 15.08 42.50
N VAL A 476 6.41 15.06 43.80
CA VAL A 476 6.30 13.87 44.65
C VAL A 476 5.20 14.07 45.66
N GLY A 477 4.27 13.12 45.75
CA GLY A 477 3.26 13.08 46.79
C GLY A 477 3.90 12.72 48.13
N LEU A 478 3.78 13.60 49.12
CA LEU A 478 4.39 13.40 50.44
C LEU A 478 3.64 12.34 51.27
N GLU A 479 2.39 12.05 50.91
CA GLU A 479 1.58 11.01 51.56
C GLU A 479 1.79 9.64 50.92
N THR A 480 1.88 9.61 49.59
CA THR A 480 2.01 8.36 48.81
C THR A 480 3.46 7.93 48.63
N GLY A 481 4.41 8.86 48.71
CA GLY A 481 5.81 8.59 48.39
C GLY A 481 5.99 8.17 46.93
N ALA A 482 5.15 8.68 46.02
CA ALA A 482 5.18 8.37 44.59
C ALA A 482 5.29 9.66 43.75
N ILE A 483 5.81 9.53 42.54
CA ILE A 483 5.82 10.63 41.56
C ILE A 483 4.39 10.85 41.07
N LEU A 484 3.90 12.09 41.19
CA LEU A 484 2.55 12.44 40.76
C LEU A 484 2.45 12.46 39.23
N THR A 485 1.39 11.85 38.70
CA THR A 485 1.11 11.84 37.27
C THR A 485 -0.17 12.61 36.94
N PRO A 486 -0.34 13.12 35.71
CA PRO A 486 -1.57 13.79 35.29
C PRO A 486 -2.82 12.90 35.32
N LEU A 487 -2.63 11.57 35.33
CA LEU A 487 -3.71 10.60 35.45
C LEU A 487 -4.33 10.64 36.85
N GLU A 488 -3.49 10.76 37.88
CA GLU A 488 -3.90 10.84 39.28
C GLU A 488 -4.30 12.25 39.69
N VAL A 489 -3.52 13.25 39.23
CA VAL A 489 -3.69 14.66 39.58
C VAL A 489 -3.78 15.50 38.29
N PRO A 490 -4.96 15.58 37.64
CA PRO A 490 -5.14 16.32 36.39
C PRO A 490 -4.77 17.82 36.47
N ARG A 491 -4.79 18.38 37.68
CA ARG A 491 -4.38 19.76 37.96
C ARG A 491 -2.90 20.04 37.63
N LEU A 492 -2.06 19.01 37.51
CA LEU A 492 -0.66 19.15 37.08
C LEU A 492 -0.54 19.84 35.71
N LEU A 493 -1.47 19.58 34.79
CA LEU A 493 -1.50 20.21 33.47
C LEU A 493 -1.72 21.73 33.54
N LEU A 494 -2.15 22.26 34.68
CA LEU A 494 -2.35 23.69 34.90
C LEU A 494 -1.16 24.36 35.63
N VAL A 495 -0.08 23.61 35.86
CA VAL A 495 1.19 24.10 36.39
C VAL A 495 2.12 24.41 35.22
N TYR A 496 2.64 25.63 35.18
CA TYR A 496 3.43 26.21 34.10
C TYR A 496 4.87 26.47 34.56
N PRO A 497 5.80 25.53 34.33
CA PRO A 497 7.23 25.76 34.52
C PRO A 497 7.81 26.67 33.42
N GLU A 498 8.80 27.46 33.78
CA GLU A 498 9.58 28.33 32.90
C GLU A 498 11.00 28.46 33.44
N ILE A 499 12.00 28.32 32.58
CA ILE A 499 13.40 28.39 33.00
C ILE A 499 13.98 29.74 32.58
N ASP A 500 14.41 30.52 33.57
CA ASP A 500 15.19 31.71 33.35
C ASP A 500 16.67 31.32 33.30
N SER A 501 17.19 31.18 32.08
CA SER A 501 18.59 30.79 31.88
C SER A 501 19.57 31.88 32.33
N CYS A 502 19.17 33.16 32.31
CA CYS A 502 20.02 34.27 32.75
C CYS A 502 20.16 34.29 34.27
N ARG A 503 19.07 34.01 34.98
CA ARG A 503 19.04 33.97 36.46
C ARG A 503 19.33 32.58 37.04
N ARG A 504 19.43 31.55 36.18
CA ARG A 504 19.58 30.14 36.55
C ARG A 504 18.50 29.70 37.54
N THR A 505 17.24 30.07 37.27
CA THR A 505 16.10 29.73 38.12
C THR A 505 14.94 29.08 37.35
N LEU A 506 14.27 28.14 38.00
CA LEU A 506 13.02 27.54 37.54
C LEU A 506 11.87 28.29 38.20
N ARG A 507 11.12 29.01 37.38
CA ARG A 507 9.92 29.75 37.77
C ARG A 507 8.70 28.87 37.53
N ILE A 508 7.88 28.67 38.56
CA ILE A 508 6.66 27.87 38.51
C ILE A 508 5.47 28.80 38.69
N ARG A 509 4.61 28.86 37.67
CA ARG A 509 3.33 29.56 37.68
C ARG A 509 2.18 28.56 37.64
N VAL A 510 0.99 29.01 38.00
CA VAL A 510 -0.23 28.19 37.86
C VAL A 510 -1.35 28.97 37.18
N HIS A 511 -2.23 28.23 36.50
CA HIS A 511 -3.42 28.78 35.86
C HIS A 511 -4.32 29.49 36.88
N ARG A 512 -5.03 30.54 36.45
CA ARG A 512 -5.92 31.34 37.31
C ARG A 512 -6.99 30.50 38.03
N SER A 513 -7.43 29.38 37.45
CA SER A 513 -8.40 28.47 38.08
C SER A 513 -7.85 27.73 39.31
N LEU A 514 -6.53 27.68 39.49
CA LEU A 514 -5.88 27.12 40.68
C LEU A 514 -5.59 28.19 41.75
N ARG A 515 -5.85 29.48 41.46
CA ARG A 515 -5.61 30.60 42.39
C ARG A 515 -6.77 30.76 43.38
N THR A 516 -7.04 29.70 44.13
CA THR A 516 -8.09 29.69 45.16
C THR A 516 -7.60 30.21 46.51
N SER A 517 -6.29 30.44 46.66
CA SER A 517 -5.66 30.95 47.87
C SER A 517 -4.76 32.15 47.55
N PRO A 518 -4.68 33.18 48.43
CA PRO A 518 -3.76 34.30 48.27
C PRO A 518 -2.29 33.89 48.08
N MET A 519 -1.89 32.74 48.64
CA MET A 519 -0.53 32.21 48.53
C MET A 519 -0.19 31.71 47.12
N VAL A 520 -1.21 31.43 46.29
CA VAL A 520 -1.07 30.91 44.93
C VAL A 520 -1.22 32.03 43.88
N ASN A 521 -1.43 33.27 44.34
CA ASN A 521 -1.52 34.45 43.47
C ASN A 521 -0.17 34.92 42.91
N LEU A 522 0.93 34.46 43.51
CA LEU A 522 2.31 34.76 43.09
C LEU A 522 2.94 33.56 42.38
N ASP A 523 4.01 33.80 41.64
CA ASP A 523 4.89 32.77 41.12
C ASP A 523 5.93 32.35 42.17
N ILE A 524 6.34 31.08 42.13
CA ILE A 524 7.46 30.59 42.94
C ILE A 524 8.68 30.39 42.05
N THR A 525 9.85 30.78 42.56
CA THR A 525 11.12 30.63 41.85
C THR A 525 12.05 29.78 42.70
N VAL A 526 12.62 28.73 42.10
CA VAL A 526 13.62 27.87 42.73
C VAL A 526 14.92 27.91 41.92
N PRO A 527 16.10 27.84 42.55
CA PRO A 527 17.37 27.79 41.83
C PRO A 527 17.45 26.49 41.00
N VAL A 528 17.93 26.61 39.76
CA VAL A 528 18.17 25.46 38.87
C VAL A 528 19.40 24.70 39.31
N ASP A 529 20.41 25.41 39.78
CA ASP A 529 21.60 24.86 40.43
C ASP A 529 21.39 25.01 41.92
N HIS A 530 20.74 24.02 42.50
CA HIS A 530 20.97 23.70 43.88
C HIS A 530 22.43 23.18 43.96
N GLU A 531 23.43 24.06 43.84
CA GLU A 531 24.84 23.74 44.12
C GLU A 531 24.90 23.41 45.62
N MET A 532 25.43 22.28 46.09
CA MET A 532 26.84 21.90 46.02
C MET A 532 27.82 23.08 45.99
N SER A 533 27.49 24.21 46.65
CA SER A 533 28.40 25.34 46.78
C SER A 533 29.55 24.94 47.72
N GLU A 534 30.78 24.91 47.21
CA GLU A 534 32.01 24.65 48.00
C GLU A 534 32.40 25.82 48.93
N ASP A 535 31.70 26.96 48.87
CA ASP A 535 32.04 28.17 49.64
C ASP A 535 31.06 28.48 50.81
N ALA A 536 30.71 27.45 51.58
CA ALA A 536 30.19 27.63 52.93
C ALA A 536 30.72 26.53 53.85
N GLY A 537 31.82 26.84 54.56
CA GLY A 537 32.40 25.96 55.56
C GLY A 537 31.37 25.55 56.61
N ASN A 538 31.35 24.24 56.89
CA ASN A 538 30.47 23.49 57.80
C ASN A 538 29.05 23.24 57.30
N TYR A 539 28.80 22.09 56.65
CA TYR A 539 27.69 21.18 56.99
C TYR A 539 27.90 19.78 56.40
N ALA A 540 28.08 18.80 57.28
CA ALA A 540 28.07 17.37 56.98
C ALA A 540 26.62 16.82 56.86
N HIS A 541 25.80 17.38 55.96
CA HIS A 541 24.39 16.95 55.79
C HIS A 541 23.91 16.71 54.34
N ALA A 542 24.75 16.83 53.31
CA ALA A 542 24.28 16.68 51.92
C ALA A 542 24.05 15.23 51.45
N ALA A 543 24.49 14.22 52.21
CA ALA A 543 24.34 12.80 51.82
C ALA A 543 22.97 12.17 52.19
N ASP A 544 22.14 12.86 52.98
CA ASP A 544 20.92 12.31 53.61
C ASP A 544 19.62 12.62 52.85
N ASP A 545 19.69 13.32 51.71
CA ASP A 545 18.51 13.83 50.99
C ASP A 545 18.20 13.15 49.65
N THR A 546 18.93 12.08 49.30
CA THR A 546 18.67 11.28 48.11
C THR A 546 17.78 10.09 48.44
N HIS A 547 16.58 10.06 47.87
CA HIS A 547 15.61 8.98 48.10
C HIS A 547 15.25 8.29 46.79
N ALA A 548 15.09 6.97 46.83
CA ALA A 548 14.65 6.18 45.67
C ALA A 548 13.13 6.16 45.61
N PHE A 549 12.56 6.68 44.52
CA PHE A 549 11.12 6.71 44.28
C PHE A 549 10.75 5.85 43.08
N TRP A 550 9.65 5.12 43.17
CA TRP A 550 9.14 4.36 42.03
C TRP A 550 8.58 5.30 40.96
N ASP A 551 9.00 5.08 39.71
CA ASP A 551 8.54 5.80 38.53
C ASP A 551 7.74 4.86 37.65
N GLU A 552 6.41 4.95 37.72
CA GLU A 552 5.49 4.08 36.97
C GLU A 552 5.69 4.21 35.45
N ASP A 553 5.95 5.41 34.95
CA ASP A 553 6.18 5.67 33.52
C ASP A 553 7.45 4.99 33.00
N ARG A 554 8.47 4.83 33.87
CA ARG A 554 9.75 4.19 33.52
C ARG A 554 9.87 2.74 33.97
N GLY A 555 8.95 2.25 34.80
CA GLY A 555 9.00 0.92 35.41
C GLY A 555 10.25 0.66 36.24
N LYS A 556 10.85 1.69 36.85
CA LYS A 556 12.07 1.58 37.67
C LYS A 556 12.12 2.63 38.78
N SER A 557 12.90 2.37 39.83
CA SER A 557 13.16 3.37 40.86
C SER A 557 14.17 4.42 40.38
N VAL A 558 13.90 5.69 40.69
CA VAL A 558 14.73 6.84 40.33
C VAL A 558 15.18 7.55 41.60
N GLN A 559 16.44 7.97 41.65
CA GLN A 559 16.97 8.77 42.75
C GLN A 559 16.53 10.23 42.57
N LEU A 560 15.90 10.79 43.60
CA LEU A 560 15.40 12.16 43.60
C LEU A 560 15.99 12.95 44.75
N HIS A 561 16.24 14.24 44.49
CA HIS A 561 16.56 15.24 45.49
C HIS A 561 15.32 16.11 45.76
N LEU A 562 14.84 16.13 47.01
CA LEU A 562 13.59 16.81 47.39
C LEU A 562 13.83 18.27 47.78
N TYR A 563 13.01 19.19 47.27
CA TYR A 563 12.97 20.57 47.74
C TYR A 563 12.16 20.62 49.03
N ARG A 564 12.82 20.89 50.17
CA ARG A 564 12.17 20.91 51.49
C ARG A 564 11.76 22.31 51.93
N GLU A 565 11.97 23.34 51.11
CA GLU A 565 11.59 24.70 51.45
C GLU A 565 10.07 24.76 51.71
N PRO A 566 9.62 25.19 52.92
CA PRO A 566 8.19 25.19 53.26
C PRO A 566 7.35 26.00 52.28
N LYS A 567 7.93 27.03 51.67
CA LYS A 567 7.28 27.85 50.64
C LYS A 567 6.94 27.06 49.38
N VAL A 568 7.80 26.13 48.95
CA VAL A 568 7.59 25.27 47.76
C VAL A 568 6.47 24.26 48.03
N GLN A 569 6.54 23.59 49.18
CA GLN A 569 5.53 22.62 49.59
C GLN A 569 4.16 23.26 49.73
N VAL A 570 4.07 24.41 50.43
CA VAL A 570 2.79 25.08 50.65
C VAL A 570 2.21 25.62 49.33
N PHE A 571 3.04 26.19 48.46
CA PHE A 571 2.59 26.68 47.14
C PHE A 571 2.00 25.56 46.28
N LEU A 572 2.74 24.46 46.08
CA LEU A 572 2.31 23.35 45.23
C LEU A 572 1.13 22.59 45.84
N THR A 573 1.13 22.38 47.16
CA THR A 573 0.03 21.73 47.87
C THR A 573 -1.26 22.55 47.76
N ALA A 574 -1.17 23.88 47.94
CA ALA A 574 -2.33 24.76 47.79
C ALA A 574 -2.86 24.80 46.35
N ALA A 575 -1.97 24.76 45.36
CA ALA A 575 -2.36 24.76 43.94
C ALA A 575 -3.00 23.44 43.49
N LEU A 576 -2.43 22.30 43.89
CA LEU A 576 -2.85 20.98 43.42
C LEU A 576 -3.94 20.36 44.30
N GLY A 577 -4.01 20.73 45.58
CA GLY A 577 -4.93 20.13 46.55
C GLY A 577 -4.45 18.78 47.12
N VAL A 578 -3.21 18.40 46.83
CA VAL A 578 -2.55 17.18 47.33
C VAL A 578 -1.24 17.58 47.98
N ARG A 579 -0.91 17.02 49.15
CA ARG A 579 0.38 17.30 49.83
C ARG A 579 1.54 16.82 48.97
N CYS A 580 2.31 17.75 48.43
CA CYS A 580 3.38 17.45 47.48
C CYS A 580 4.54 18.44 47.57
N THR A 581 5.68 18.02 47.02
CA THR A 581 6.84 18.90 46.84
C THR A 581 7.49 18.71 45.46
N LEU A 582 8.32 19.67 45.07
CA LEU A 582 9.17 19.58 43.90
C LEU A 582 10.37 18.68 44.20
N ALA A 583 10.76 17.86 43.24
CA ALA A 583 11.95 17.03 43.31
C ALA A 583 12.76 17.16 42.02
N ARG A 584 14.09 17.16 42.12
CA ARG A 584 15.00 17.06 40.98
C ARG A 584 15.39 15.61 40.76
N VAL A 585 15.38 15.18 39.51
CA VAL A 585 15.84 13.86 39.11
C VAL A 585 17.36 13.84 39.12
N LEU A 586 17.95 12.97 39.95
CA LEU A 586 19.39 12.72 39.94
C LEU A 586 19.66 11.66 38.88
N HIS A 587 20.45 12.02 37.87
CA HIS A 587 20.88 11.05 36.86
C HIS A 587 21.78 10.02 37.53
N GLN A 588 21.37 8.75 37.53
CA GLN A 588 22.28 7.64 37.84
C GLN A 588 23.35 7.63 36.75
N GLU A 589 24.57 8.00 37.11
CA GLU A 589 25.74 7.82 36.25
C GLU A 589 25.82 6.39 35.75
N CYS A 590 26.22 6.26 34.48
CA CYS A 590 26.70 5.01 33.91
C CYS A 590 27.63 4.31 34.89
N ARG A 591 27.31 3.06 35.23
CA ARG A 591 28.37 2.17 35.71
C ARG A 591 29.38 2.02 34.58
N ASP A 592 30.60 2.47 34.91
CA ASP A 592 31.89 2.28 34.25
C ASP A 592 32.43 3.48 33.44
N GLY A 593 33.15 4.35 34.15
CA GLY A 593 34.48 4.78 33.71
C GLY A 593 34.64 5.99 32.78
N MET A 594 33.70 6.95 32.74
CA MET A 594 33.94 8.24 32.09
C MET A 594 33.49 9.36 33.03
N ALA A 595 34.45 10.17 33.48
CA ALA A 595 34.20 11.38 34.25
C ALA A 595 33.18 12.28 33.54
N GLU A 596 32.45 13.11 34.31
CA GLU A 596 31.71 14.28 33.81
C GLU A 596 32.65 15.12 32.93
N SER A 597 32.66 14.79 31.65
CA SER A 597 33.32 15.55 30.63
C SER A 597 32.32 16.60 30.21
N THR A 598 32.83 17.83 30.18
CA THR A 598 32.35 18.92 29.33
C THR A 598 31.53 18.40 28.14
N PRO A 599 30.37 19.03 27.81
CA PRO A 599 29.58 18.61 26.66
C PRO A 599 30.54 18.41 25.48
N PRO A 600 30.54 17.24 24.81
CA PRO A 600 31.47 16.97 23.74
C PRO A 600 31.41 18.17 22.79
N ALA A 601 32.58 18.71 22.41
CA ALA A 601 32.77 19.97 21.69
C ALA A 601 32.03 20.09 20.33
N ASN A 602 31.18 19.12 20.03
CA ASN A 602 30.47 18.86 18.81
C ASN A 602 28.93 18.88 19.00
N LEU A 603 28.41 19.20 20.19
CA LEU A 603 26.96 19.40 20.40
C LEU A 603 26.57 20.82 19.95
N GLU A 604 26.05 20.92 18.72
CA GLU A 604 25.54 22.17 18.18
C GLU A 604 24.32 22.65 18.99
N ALA A 605 24.37 23.90 19.46
CA ALA A 605 23.21 24.57 20.06
C ALA A 605 22.11 24.75 19.00
N LEU A 606 20.89 24.29 19.28
CA LEU A 606 19.73 24.62 18.46
C LEU A 606 19.43 26.11 18.65
N THR A 607 19.69 26.92 17.62
CA THR A 607 19.28 28.33 17.61
C THR A 607 17.88 28.42 16.99
N VAL A 608 16.89 28.80 17.79
CA VAL A 608 15.50 28.94 17.34
C VAL A 608 15.33 30.27 16.63
N PHE A 609 15.06 30.21 15.33
CA PHE A 609 14.58 31.34 14.54
C PHE A 609 13.14 31.06 14.12
N ASN A 610 12.12 31.71 14.71
CA ASN A 610 10.80 31.71 14.09
C ASN A 610 10.88 32.55 12.79
N GLY A 611 11.10 31.92 11.65
CA GLY A 611 10.75 32.53 10.37
C GLY A 611 9.21 32.59 10.29
N VAL A 612 8.55 33.71 9.98
CA VAL A 612 8.92 34.85 9.15
C VAL A 612 8.20 36.07 9.71
N ASP A 613 8.95 37.04 10.25
CA ASP A 613 8.60 38.47 10.22
C ASP A 613 9.90 39.29 10.37
N SER A 614 10.76 39.18 9.35
CA SER A 614 11.70 40.25 9.00
C SER A 614 11.22 40.95 7.74
N LEU A 615 10.01 41.51 7.80
CA LEU A 615 9.57 42.57 6.90
C LEU A 615 9.16 43.74 7.78
N ASN A 616 10.11 44.67 7.97
CA ASN A 616 9.97 46.04 8.48
C ASN A 616 8.51 46.47 8.70
N SER A 617 7.98 46.19 9.89
CA SER A 617 6.71 46.74 10.36
C SER A 617 6.99 47.38 11.74
N PRO A 618 6.98 48.72 11.86
CA PRO A 618 7.31 49.42 13.10
C PRO A 618 6.32 49.20 14.26
N GLN A 619 5.36 48.28 14.14
CA GLN A 619 4.22 48.15 15.06
C GLN A 619 4.37 47.03 16.10
N LEU A 620 5.42 46.20 16.05
CA LEU A 620 5.65 45.11 17.03
C LEU A 620 6.78 45.38 18.04
N LEU A 621 7.42 46.54 17.97
CA LEU A 621 8.55 46.90 18.86
C LEU A 621 8.15 47.51 20.21
N ASN A 622 6.85 47.58 20.54
CA ASN A 622 6.36 48.24 21.76
C ASN A 622 5.71 47.34 22.82
N ASN A 623 5.70 46.01 22.66
CA ASN A 623 5.15 45.13 23.68
C ASN A 623 6.19 44.12 24.18
N LEU A 624 6.96 44.56 25.18
CA LEU A 624 7.64 43.67 26.13
C LEU A 624 6.60 42.68 26.72
N PRO A 625 6.90 41.38 26.88
CA PRO A 625 5.94 40.41 27.39
C PRO A 625 5.75 40.60 28.90
N GLY A 626 4.81 41.47 29.25
CA GLY A 626 4.35 41.72 30.61
C GLY A 626 2.86 41.42 30.74
N SER A 627 2.43 40.17 30.59
CA SER A 627 1.23 39.60 31.25
C SER A 627 1.02 38.15 30.84
N VAL A 628 0.56 37.33 31.78
CA VAL A 628 0.25 35.90 31.60
C VAL A 628 -1.18 35.73 31.06
N ASP A 629 -1.52 36.46 29.99
CA ASP A 629 -2.89 36.49 29.43
C ASP A 629 -2.95 36.16 27.92
N ILE A 630 -1.94 35.49 27.38
CA ILE A 630 -1.98 34.99 26.01
C ILE A 630 -2.63 33.61 26.00
N GLN A 631 -3.82 33.52 25.40
CA GLN A 631 -4.50 32.26 25.11
C GLN A 631 -3.54 31.33 24.34
N ARG A 632 -3.20 30.17 24.93
CA ARG A 632 -2.24 29.24 24.33
C ARG A 632 -2.68 28.86 22.91
N PRO A 633 -1.79 28.90 21.91
CA PRO A 633 -2.14 28.47 20.58
C PRO A 633 -2.59 27.01 20.58
N ARG A 634 -3.66 26.71 19.84
CA ARG A 634 -4.27 25.37 19.79
C ARG A 634 -3.25 24.27 19.51
N GLN A 635 -2.30 24.52 18.60
CA GLN A 635 -1.25 23.57 18.25
C GLN A 635 -0.30 23.25 19.42
N VAL A 636 -0.07 24.19 20.34
CA VAL A 636 0.75 23.94 21.55
C VAL A 636 -0.02 23.03 22.50
N SER A 637 -1.31 23.29 22.73
CA SER A 637 -2.14 22.42 23.57
C SER A 637 -2.27 21.00 23.01
N ILE A 638 -2.34 20.86 21.68
CA ILE A 638 -2.29 19.56 21.01
C ILE A 638 -0.94 18.88 21.25
N ALA A 639 0.17 19.59 21.06
CA ALA A 639 1.51 19.05 21.29
C ALA A 639 1.70 18.58 22.74
N GLU A 640 1.17 19.32 23.72
CA GLU A 640 1.19 18.95 25.15
C GLU A 640 0.41 17.67 25.42
N THR A 641 -0.79 17.53 24.84
CA THR A 641 -1.60 16.31 24.94
C THR A 641 -0.85 15.10 24.37
N LEU A 642 -0.02 15.32 23.34
CA LEU A 642 0.76 14.28 22.68
C LEU A 642 2.12 14.02 23.35
N GLY A 643 2.60 14.93 24.21
CA GLY A 643 3.96 14.92 24.76
C GLY A 643 5.04 15.20 23.72
N ALA A 644 4.75 16.02 22.70
CA ALA A 644 5.68 16.38 21.64
C ALA A 644 6.57 17.56 22.04
N ASN A 645 7.85 17.54 21.65
CA ASN A 645 8.80 18.64 21.86
C ASN A 645 8.83 19.64 20.70
N LEU A 646 8.36 19.26 19.52
CA LEU A 646 8.39 20.10 18.33
C LEU A 646 7.01 20.22 17.71
N VAL A 647 6.65 21.45 17.34
CA VAL A 647 5.59 21.73 16.37
C VAL A 647 6.25 22.12 15.06
N LEU A 648 5.94 21.38 14.01
CA LEU A 648 6.48 21.55 12.66
C LEU A 648 5.37 22.08 11.75
N SER A 649 5.74 22.94 10.81
CA SER A 649 4.83 23.44 9.77
C SER A 649 5.42 23.26 8.39
N PRO A 650 4.61 22.94 7.37
CA PRO A 650 5.08 22.89 5.99
C PRO A 650 5.51 24.29 5.52
N VAL A 651 6.65 24.34 4.82
CA VAL A 651 7.10 25.51 4.06
C VAL A 651 6.14 25.69 2.89
N SER A 652 5.20 26.62 3.03
CA SER A 652 4.23 26.94 1.98
C SER A 652 4.81 28.00 1.05
N GLU A 653 5.10 27.65 -0.21
CA GLU A 653 5.35 28.68 -1.23
C GLU A 653 4.05 29.35 -1.75
N GLN A 654 2.86 28.78 -1.57
CA GLN A 654 1.61 29.43 -1.98
C GLN A 654 0.42 28.98 -1.12
N ARG A 655 -0.04 29.85 -0.21
CA ARG A 655 -1.30 29.65 0.54
C ARG A 655 -2.50 30.04 -0.33
N LYS A 656 -3.49 29.14 -0.47
CA LYS A 656 -4.87 29.53 -0.81
C LYS A 656 -5.66 29.68 0.49
N ALA A 657 -6.44 30.75 0.60
CA ALA A 657 -7.28 31.00 1.77
C ALA A 657 -8.33 29.88 1.94
N GLY A 658 -8.29 29.17 3.07
CA GLY A 658 -9.31 28.18 3.45
C GLY A 658 -8.81 26.76 3.81
N GLU A 659 -7.53 26.44 3.62
CA GLU A 659 -6.97 25.14 4.09
C GLU A 659 -6.66 25.17 5.59
N SER A 660 -7.08 24.12 6.32
CA SER A 660 -6.72 23.91 7.73
C SER A 660 -5.21 23.74 7.88
N ASP A 661 -4.63 24.42 8.86
CA ASP A 661 -3.20 24.38 9.19
C ASP A 661 -2.75 22.92 9.44
N ASN A 662 -2.00 22.31 8.50
CA ASN A 662 -1.48 20.94 8.64
C ASN A 662 -0.19 20.96 9.46
N HIS A 663 -0.29 21.08 10.79
CA HIS A 663 0.88 20.91 11.66
C HIS A 663 1.32 19.45 11.74
N CYS A 664 2.63 19.24 11.89
CA CYS A 664 3.21 17.96 12.30
C CYS A 664 3.83 18.13 13.69
N PHE A 665 3.89 17.07 14.48
CA PHE A 665 4.46 17.10 15.83
C PHE A 665 5.68 16.16 15.88
N ALA A 666 6.68 16.42 16.72
CA ALA A 666 7.83 15.51 16.86
C ALA A 666 8.36 15.49 18.29
N TYR A 667 9.06 14.42 18.64
CA TYR A 667 9.69 14.21 19.94
C TYR A 667 11.21 14.19 19.79
N ILE A 668 11.94 14.78 20.74
CA ILE A 668 13.40 14.82 20.75
C ILE A 668 13.89 14.05 22.00
N GLY A 669 14.38 12.83 21.80
CA GLY A 669 14.96 12.01 22.87
C GLY A 669 14.91 10.51 22.55
N THR A 670 15.59 9.69 23.37
CA THR A 670 15.56 8.22 23.25
C THR A 670 14.20 7.68 23.69
N ARG A 671 13.45 7.04 22.79
CA ARG A 671 12.25 6.30 23.17
C ARG A 671 12.71 4.97 23.75
N HIS A 672 12.44 4.68 25.02
CA HIS A 672 12.68 3.34 25.58
C HIS A 672 11.66 2.35 25.01
N SER A 673 11.82 1.96 23.74
CA SER A 673 11.24 0.69 23.27
C SER A 673 12.20 -0.42 23.67
N ALA A 674 11.70 -1.44 24.33
CA ALA A 674 12.47 -2.62 24.67
C ALA A 674 13.20 -3.18 23.43
N LYS A 675 14.54 -3.21 23.52
CA LYS A 675 15.52 -3.85 22.61
C LYS A 675 15.70 -3.22 21.22
N SER A 676 16.81 -2.48 21.01
CA SER A 676 17.71 -2.61 19.83
C SER A 676 18.96 -1.70 19.92
N PRO A 677 19.99 -1.84 19.05
CA PRO A 677 21.38 -2.04 19.48
C PRO A 677 22.33 -0.87 19.17
N VAL A 678 23.55 -1.00 19.71
CA VAL A 678 24.84 -0.35 19.41
C VAL A 678 24.80 0.79 18.38
N VAL A 679 25.02 2.00 18.88
CA VAL A 679 25.28 3.24 18.12
C VAL A 679 26.65 3.14 17.44
N SER A 680 26.70 3.38 16.13
CA SER A 680 27.95 3.67 15.40
C SER A 680 28.31 5.14 15.57
N ASP A 681 29.58 5.44 15.83
CA ASP A 681 30.10 6.78 16.10
C ASP A 681 29.64 7.84 15.10
N GLY A 682 29.03 8.92 15.64
CA GLY A 682 28.80 10.18 14.92
C GLY A 682 27.39 10.46 14.40
N VAL A 683 26.41 9.55 14.54
CA VAL A 683 25.01 9.78 14.11
C VAL A 683 24.08 9.76 15.32
N GLN A 684 23.48 10.91 15.65
CA GLN A 684 22.43 11.00 16.68
C GLN A 684 21.06 10.67 16.07
N GLU A 685 20.30 9.81 16.74
CA GLU A 685 18.99 9.33 16.26
C GLU A 685 17.84 10.05 16.99
N TYR A 686 16.86 10.56 16.24
CA TYR A 686 15.64 11.14 16.80
C TYR A 686 14.39 10.51 16.19
N HIS A 687 13.37 10.30 17.03
CA HIS A 687 12.11 9.67 16.67
C HIS A 687 11.03 10.69 16.34
N LEU A 688 10.66 10.82 15.08
CA LEU A 688 9.61 11.75 14.63
C LEU A 688 8.28 11.03 14.44
N VAL A 689 7.19 11.57 15.00
CA VAL A 689 5.84 10.99 14.96
C VAL A 689 4.89 11.94 14.22
N GLN A 690 4.61 11.67 12.95
CA GLN A 690 3.71 12.54 12.17
C GLN A 690 2.26 12.39 12.60
N ILE A 691 1.69 13.44 13.20
CA ILE A 691 0.28 13.49 13.62
C ILE A 691 -0.41 14.64 12.88
N LYS A 692 -1.46 14.33 12.12
CA LYS A 692 -2.33 15.35 11.50
C LYS A 692 -3.42 15.76 12.49
N GLU A 693 -3.66 17.06 12.61
CA GLU A 693 -4.72 17.63 13.47
C GLU A 693 -6.10 17.01 13.21
N SER A 694 -6.40 16.65 11.96
CA SER A 694 -7.67 16.02 11.55
C SER A 694 -7.93 14.62 12.13
N LYS A 695 -6.91 13.96 12.72
CA LYS A 695 -7.06 12.64 13.37
C LYS A 695 -7.37 12.73 14.86
N LEU A 696 -7.32 13.92 15.47
CA LEU A 696 -7.78 14.16 16.83
C LEU A 696 -9.31 14.29 16.81
N SER A 697 -10.02 13.17 16.69
CA SER A 697 -11.46 13.15 16.92
C SER A 697 -11.73 12.91 18.41
N THR A 698 -12.80 13.49 18.93
CA THR A 698 -13.29 13.33 20.31
C THR A 698 -13.75 11.91 20.66
N GLN A 699 -13.48 10.91 19.81
CA GLN A 699 -13.83 9.51 20.06
C GLN A 699 -12.64 8.73 20.63
N GLY A 700 -12.47 8.89 21.95
CA GLY A 700 -12.16 7.78 22.87
C GLY A 700 -10.83 7.03 22.76
N THR A 701 -9.89 7.43 21.91
CA THR A 701 -8.56 6.80 21.89
C THR A 701 -7.67 7.41 22.98
N THR A 702 -7.10 6.56 23.83
CA THR A 702 -6.16 7.05 24.86
C THR A 702 -4.88 7.54 24.20
N PRO A 703 -4.15 8.52 24.81
CA PRO A 703 -2.86 8.98 24.30
C PRO A 703 -1.86 7.84 24.04
N GLU A 704 -1.97 6.73 24.76
CA GLU A 704 -1.14 5.53 24.63
C GLU A 704 -1.49 4.70 23.38
N GLU A 705 -2.77 4.46 23.11
CA GLU A 705 -3.23 3.80 21.88
C GLU A 705 -2.88 4.63 20.62
N PHE A 706 -2.88 5.96 20.76
CA PHE A 706 -2.47 6.87 19.71
C PHE A 706 -0.96 6.83 19.47
N LYS A 707 -0.15 6.80 20.54
CA LYS A 707 1.31 6.68 20.51
C LYS A 707 1.81 5.34 19.94
N ALA A 708 1.03 4.26 20.08
CA ALA A 708 1.38 2.93 19.56
C ALA A 708 1.20 2.79 18.04
N ASN A 709 0.23 3.52 17.46
CA ASN A 709 -0.15 3.39 16.04
C ASN A 709 0.57 4.37 15.10
N CYS A 710 1.49 5.18 15.62
CA CYS A 710 2.18 6.20 14.84
C CYS A 710 3.49 5.68 14.23
N ALA A 711 3.69 5.95 12.92
CA ALA A 711 4.95 5.67 12.24
C ALA A 711 6.07 6.58 12.78
N VAL A 712 7.15 5.96 13.25
CA VAL A 712 8.36 6.64 13.71
C VAL A 712 9.29 6.87 12.51
N LYS A 713 9.76 8.10 12.30
CA LYS A 713 10.72 8.48 11.25
C LYS A 713 12.07 8.87 11.86
N LYS A 714 13.16 8.60 11.13
CA LYS A 714 14.55 8.91 11.50
C LYS A 714 14.94 10.28 10.98
N LEU A 715 15.53 11.14 11.83
CA LEU A 715 16.22 12.36 11.41
C LEU A 715 17.73 12.09 11.43
N VAL A 716 18.41 12.44 10.33
CA VAL A 716 19.88 12.40 10.24
C VAL A 716 20.38 13.83 10.05
N TRP A 717 21.21 14.30 10.98
CA TRP A 717 21.88 15.58 10.86
C TRP A 717 23.16 15.41 10.04
N GLY A 718 23.33 16.21 8.98
CA GLY A 718 24.55 16.26 8.19
C GLY A 718 25.16 17.64 8.27
N THR A 719 26.42 17.75 8.71
CA THR A 719 27.19 18.99 8.66
C THR A 719 27.57 19.27 7.20
N GLY A 720 26.70 19.99 6.49
CA GLY A 720 27.02 20.51 5.16
C GLY A 720 28.06 21.63 5.29
N ASN A 721 29.25 21.43 4.73
CA ASN A 721 30.22 22.51 4.48
C ASN A 721 29.56 23.56 3.57
N SER A 722 29.13 24.69 4.12
CA SER A 722 28.56 25.80 3.35
C SER A 722 28.84 27.12 4.04
N THR A 723 29.70 27.92 3.40
CA THR A 723 30.10 29.30 3.76
C THR A 723 29.00 30.35 3.57
N ASP A 724 27.72 29.95 3.58
CA ASP A 724 26.58 30.83 3.31
C ASP A 724 25.82 31.12 4.61
N LYS A 725 25.93 32.36 5.12
CA LYS A 725 25.32 32.82 6.39
C LYS A 725 23.80 33.00 6.32
N THR A 726 23.15 32.43 5.31
CA THR A 726 21.69 32.45 5.09
C THR A 726 21.08 31.06 4.93
N ALA A 727 21.79 30.00 5.37
CA ALA A 727 21.23 28.66 5.49
C ALA A 727 20.20 28.62 6.63
N LEU A 728 18.98 29.09 6.34
CA LEU A 728 17.78 28.82 7.14
C LEU A 728 17.68 27.31 7.36
N TYR A 729 17.63 26.89 8.62
CA TYR A 729 17.54 25.51 9.09
C TYR A 729 16.36 24.76 8.46
N GLN A 730 16.56 24.19 7.28
CA GLN A 730 15.60 23.33 6.61
C GLN A 730 15.73 21.92 7.17
N VAL A 731 14.68 21.43 7.83
CA VAL A 731 14.56 20.00 8.11
C VAL A 731 14.07 19.35 6.83
N HIS A 732 14.98 18.75 6.07
CA HIS A 732 14.60 17.90 4.95
C HIS A 732 13.88 16.68 5.52
N ALA A 733 12.57 16.55 5.25
CA ALA A 733 11.83 15.33 5.53
C ALA A 733 12.32 14.22 4.58
N GLY A 734 13.48 13.66 4.88
CA GLY A 734 14.09 12.54 4.19
C GLY A 734 14.23 11.36 5.15
N GLN A 735 14.03 10.15 4.61
CA GLN A 735 14.23 8.83 5.22
C GLN A 735 13.01 8.22 5.94
N ILE A 736 12.23 7.46 5.15
CA ILE A 736 11.37 6.41 5.67
C ILE A 736 12.27 5.19 5.90
N VAL A 737 12.75 5.00 7.13
CA VAL A 737 13.27 3.70 7.58
C VAL A 737 12.38 3.26 8.73
N SER A 738 11.50 2.29 8.48
CA SER A 738 10.83 1.61 9.57
C SER A 738 11.83 0.68 10.25
N SER A 739 12.04 0.84 11.55
CA SER A 739 12.50 -0.27 12.39
C SER A 739 11.49 -1.41 12.38
#